data_AF-A0A944X9J6-F1
#
_entry.id   AF-A0A944X9J6-F1
#
_cell.length_a   1.000
_cell.length_b   1.000
_cell.length_c   1.000
_cell.angle_alpha   90.00
_cell.angle_beta   90.00
_cell.angle_gamma   90.00
#
_symmetry.space_group_name_H-M   'P 1'
#
loop_
_entity.id
_entity.type
_entity.pdbx_description
1 polymer ?
#
loop_
_entity_poly.entity_id
_entity_poly.type
_entity_poly.pdbx_seq_one_letter_code
_entity_poly.pdbx_strand_id
1 'polypeptide(L)'
;MKNTPGKQLPLPGEVFDLDGNTAFLITPPRSDTADVNPIPWVWYAPTLPGLPGAEEAWMFTQFLHEGMAIAGIDVGESYGSPAGRASFTAFHQELTEVRGLSSKACLFARSRGGLMLYNWAVEHPDCVASIAGIYPVCSPASYPGAETAAPAYGLTTDQFIEELPNHDPLERLAPLAAANVPIFHIHGDSDTVVPLEANSARLARRYDELAAPMTLRVIEGGGHDMWDGWFRCEELVDFIIEHRLGWESNQATQMTFESAACSAGARNQEDHPHSPRRRTSILDDEARVDEAAFFAQLSRDVVGLQTVHEAVDRQNWLAARQALAQYFLQRDQPRWTFDWRDPAFRLDRFVDRSHTWGTVQLASLHERVDALLADEFVDAAGAHHDISNLKGFLHSGLRFGEQAQYITMFIWAMDLGEMHARTGDSVYARRFSELFTAYDDAFPRIVTNHDPDHPWLDETIPPTWHEMFVGKAAIHLLSLLYTGLLHDPVVGHDVVYRVIRKLWFHAAQFTRFTHVRSYKHYNHHWYERGTCPFVLGLLLPEFDGFEPMRDRGRQVINDHLEGDFFPDGTYREHSTSYQSSTLAIDLLFPWTVAHANRASLVEEPNLPVVHSWLGWYASMTQPNGELPPIGDAFGAKSIGRLGRGAVLTASPGLKGFVESLAACATTEPDGSNRDNALGLEDSLLPDWEALCTEQPAYTSAVFADGGWVALRDSWDPDATYCAMSAINSPDGKNHGHWDLLHFTLFARGQSLLADPASWIYNGYYTAERRGYLYSMAAHNVLTIDDDQLLSKRQLCPIWTGDVPSCTIRAKALHERVDFVSASHDAYAPQRHTRELLLVRDRYLLVLDYVTSEDVDWIHTYRRLLHFDFDVDVTTQSDRLVARRGAASLICVPVAEGGVSLTIERDEYLEIERAKLGYTELPWVTQIKSEQASTAAMAMLLYPQTPSEDPSIADDPVVSIRSLALSSADTPLHASTAVAYEITTPRGTDRICRNFDAPDGITLGTEIITAPIWVDLSGEGPSASRWSGSIEIEPSA
;
A
#
# COMPACT_ATOMS: atom_id res chain seq x y z
N MET A 1 -53.41 11.36 -17.57
CA MET A 1 -52.27 11.11 -16.67
C MET A 1 -52.08 12.40 -15.88
N LYS A 2 -52.38 12.40 -14.58
CA LYS A 2 -52.23 13.60 -13.74
C LYS A 2 -50.73 13.78 -13.47
N ASN A 3 -50.18 14.95 -13.78
CA ASN A 3 -48.82 15.35 -13.42
C ASN A 3 -48.65 15.29 -11.89
N THR A 4 -47.89 14.32 -11.40
CA THR A 4 -47.38 14.31 -10.02
C THR A 4 -46.30 15.40 -9.90
N PRO A 5 -46.31 16.27 -8.87
CA PRO A 5 -45.26 17.25 -8.66
C PRO A 5 -43.93 16.51 -8.51
N GLY A 6 -42.97 16.74 -9.40
CA GLY A 6 -41.74 15.94 -9.50
C GLY A 6 -40.94 15.99 -8.20
N LYS A 7 -40.87 14.86 -7.50
CA LYS A 7 -39.94 14.65 -6.39
C LYS A 7 -38.52 14.92 -6.88
N GLN A 8 -37.80 15.81 -6.20
CA GLN A 8 -36.40 16.09 -6.49
C GLN A 8 -35.52 15.18 -5.64
N LEU A 9 -34.59 14.48 -6.27
CA LEU A 9 -33.62 13.61 -5.61
C LEU A 9 -32.25 14.32 -5.56
N PRO A 10 -31.43 14.06 -4.53
CA PRO A 10 -30.10 14.67 -4.42
C PRO A 10 -29.09 14.12 -5.43
N LEU A 11 -29.36 12.93 -5.99
CA LEU A 11 -28.56 12.27 -7.03
C LEU A 11 -29.51 11.77 -8.14
N PRO A 12 -29.00 11.52 -9.36
CA PRO A 12 -29.81 11.01 -10.46
C PRO A 12 -30.48 9.67 -10.11
N GLY A 13 -31.80 9.58 -10.28
CA GLY A 13 -32.56 8.36 -9.98
C GLY A 13 -33.94 8.35 -10.62
N GLU A 14 -34.61 7.21 -10.54
CA GLU A 14 -35.98 7.02 -10.99
C GLU A 14 -36.96 7.46 -9.90
N VAL A 15 -38.03 8.17 -10.30
CA VAL A 15 -39.19 8.46 -9.45
C VAL A 15 -40.42 7.81 -10.09
N PHE A 16 -41.18 7.04 -9.32
CA PHE A 16 -42.33 6.28 -9.80
C PHE A 16 -43.49 6.28 -8.80
N ASP A 17 -44.68 5.89 -9.26
CA ASP A 17 -45.88 5.75 -8.44
C ASP A 17 -46.07 4.27 -8.08
N LEU A 18 -46.28 3.99 -6.79
CA LEU A 18 -46.65 2.66 -6.30
C LEU A 18 -47.89 2.79 -5.41
N ASP A 19 -49.02 2.28 -5.91
CA ASP A 19 -50.34 2.35 -5.27
C ASP A 19 -50.75 3.78 -4.83
N GLY A 20 -50.42 4.78 -5.65
CA GLY A 20 -50.72 6.19 -5.38
C GLY A 20 -49.74 6.89 -4.45
N ASN A 21 -48.65 6.22 -4.05
CA ASN A 21 -47.56 6.78 -3.26
C ASN A 21 -46.34 7.04 -4.14
N THR A 22 -45.66 8.17 -3.94
CA THR A 22 -44.45 8.50 -4.71
C THR A 22 -43.24 7.78 -4.14
N ALA A 23 -42.61 6.95 -4.95
CA ALA A 23 -41.41 6.19 -4.62
C ALA A 23 -40.21 6.65 -5.47
N PHE A 24 -39.00 6.30 -5.04
CA PHE A 24 -37.78 6.52 -5.80
C PHE A 24 -36.81 5.35 -5.69
N LEU A 25 -35.95 5.24 -6.71
CA LEU A 25 -34.83 4.30 -6.77
C LEU A 25 -33.62 4.99 -7.43
N ILE A 26 -32.50 5.04 -6.72
CA ILE A 26 -31.19 5.49 -7.21
C ILE A 26 -30.32 4.25 -7.33
N THR A 27 -29.94 3.89 -8.55
CA THR A 27 -29.13 2.69 -8.84
C THR A 27 -27.67 3.06 -9.03
N PRO A 28 -26.72 2.17 -8.69
CA PRO A 28 -25.31 2.39 -9.00
C PRO A 28 -25.09 2.45 -10.53
N PRO A 29 -23.97 3.03 -11.00
CA PRO A 29 -23.57 2.97 -12.40
C PRO A 29 -23.47 1.53 -12.93
N ARG A 30 -23.77 1.34 -14.22
CA ARG A 30 -23.92 0.01 -14.84
C ARG A 30 -22.61 -0.79 -14.94
N SER A 31 -21.45 -0.14 -14.81
CA SER A 31 -20.13 -0.81 -14.75
C SER A 31 -19.92 -1.57 -13.43
N ASP A 32 -20.55 -1.12 -12.35
CA ASP A 32 -20.22 -1.55 -10.98
C ASP A 32 -21.19 -2.64 -10.48
N THR A 33 -22.23 -2.96 -11.26
CA THR A 33 -23.33 -3.88 -10.92
C THR A 33 -23.33 -5.16 -11.75
N ALA A 34 -22.34 -5.36 -12.63
CA ALA A 34 -22.31 -6.50 -13.55
C ALA A 34 -22.21 -7.87 -12.84
N ASP A 35 -21.69 -7.90 -11.61
CA ASP A 35 -21.39 -9.14 -10.87
C ASP A 35 -22.21 -9.34 -9.58
N VAL A 36 -23.05 -8.38 -9.16
CA VAL A 36 -23.82 -8.45 -7.90
C VAL A 36 -25.31 -8.63 -8.18
N ASN A 37 -25.80 -9.86 -8.05
CA ASN A 37 -27.23 -10.19 -8.15
C ASN A 37 -27.64 -11.12 -6.99
N PRO A 38 -28.59 -10.71 -6.12
CA PRO A 38 -29.37 -9.46 -6.16
C PRO A 38 -28.62 -8.24 -5.64
N ILE A 39 -29.01 -7.04 -6.09
CA ILE A 39 -28.33 -5.78 -5.74
C ILE A 39 -28.63 -5.42 -4.27
N PRO A 40 -27.63 -5.26 -3.38
CA PRO A 40 -27.86 -4.80 -2.00
C PRO A 40 -28.38 -3.36 -2.00
N TRP A 41 -29.15 -2.98 -0.98
CA TRP A 41 -29.80 -1.67 -1.00
C TRP A 41 -30.07 -1.04 0.36
N VAL A 42 -30.05 0.28 0.35
CA VAL A 42 -30.39 1.17 1.47
C VAL A 42 -31.84 1.62 1.33
N TRP A 43 -32.65 1.35 2.35
CA TRP A 43 -34.03 1.83 2.44
C TRP A 43 -34.10 3.09 3.30
N TYR A 44 -34.21 4.25 2.65
CA TYR A 44 -34.24 5.54 3.32
C TYR A 44 -35.67 5.97 3.71
N ALA A 45 -35.84 6.43 4.95
CA ALA A 45 -37.06 7.10 5.40
C ALA A 45 -36.74 8.27 6.36
N PRO A 46 -37.54 9.36 6.35
CA PRO A 46 -38.81 9.52 5.65
C PRO A 46 -38.62 10.08 4.23
N THR A 47 -39.52 9.70 3.32
CA THR A 47 -39.50 10.11 1.91
C THR A 47 -40.50 11.23 1.62
N LEU A 48 -40.78 12.08 2.61
CA LEU A 48 -41.73 13.20 2.51
C LEU A 48 -41.29 14.25 1.46
N PRO A 49 -42.15 15.23 1.11
CA PRO A 49 -41.76 16.32 0.21
C PRO A 49 -40.47 17.03 0.68
N GLY A 50 -39.47 17.06 -0.20
CA GLY A 50 -38.13 17.62 0.09
C GLY A 50 -37.11 16.62 0.66
N LEU A 51 -37.47 15.36 0.88
CA LEU A 51 -36.60 14.31 1.41
C LEU A 51 -36.54 13.06 0.49
N PRO A 52 -35.37 12.43 0.28
CA PRO A 52 -34.04 12.83 0.76
C PRO A 52 -33.62 14.20 0.22
N GLY A 53 -32.83 14.93 1.02
CA GLY A 53 -32.35 16.28 0.74
C GLY A 53 -30.91 16.27 0.23
N ALA A 54 -30.34 17.46 0.02
CA ALA A 54 -28.97 17.62 -0.48
C ALA A 54 -27.92 17.14 0.54
N GLU A 55 -28.27 17.13 1.81
CA GLU A 55 -27.41 16.77 2.92
C GLU A 55 -27.05 15.27 2.89
N GLU A 56 -27.97 14.41 2.43
CA GLU A 56 -27.70 12.98 2.23
C GLU A 56 -26.85 12.65 0.99
N ALA A 57 -26.53 13.63 0.13
CA ALA A 57 -25.83 13.37 -1.14
C ALA A 57 -24.46 12.69 -0.94
N TRP A 58 -23.72 13.07 0.11
CA TRP A 58 -22.40 12.51 0.39
C TRP A 58 -22.48 11.02 0.73
N MET A 59 -23.32 10.65 1.70
CA MET A 59 -23.47 9.24 2.12
C MET A 59 -24.08 8.39 1.00
N PHE A 60 -25.02 8.94 0.22
CA PHE A 60 -25.60 8.24 -0.91
C PHE A 60 -24.55 7.97 -1.98
N THR A 61 -23.61 8.90 -2.20
CA THR A 61 -22.48 8.67 -3.09
C THR A 61 -21.62 7.50 -2.60
N GLN A 62 -21.36 7.41 -1.29
CA GLN A 62 -20.59 6.29 -0.72
C GLN A 62 -21.30 4.95 -0.93
N PHE A 63 -22.61 4.88 -0.66
CA PHE A 63 -23.38 3.64 -0.87
C PHE A 63 -23.41 3.21 -2.33
N LEU A 64 -23.54 4.16 -3.26
CA LEU A 64 -23.53 3.87 -4.70
C LEU A 64 -22.16 3.38 -5.18
N HIS A 65 -21.07 3.96 -4.66
CA HIS A 65 -19.71 3.48 -4.93
C HIS A 65 -19.52 2.02 -4.50
N GLU A 66 -20.14 1.61 -3.39
CA GLU A 66 -20.13 0.23 -2.91
C GLU A 66 -21.17 -0.69 -3.59
N GLY A 67 -21.72 -0.26 -4.73
CA GLY A 67 -22.66 -1.04 -5.52
C GLY A 67 -24.04 -1.20 -4.88
N MET A 68 -24.39 -0.39 -3.88
CA MET A 68 -25.71 -0.45 -3.23
C MET A 68 -26.70 0.51 -3.89
N ALA A 69 -27.92 0.03 -4.15
CA ALA A 69 -29.02 0.90 -4.56
C ALA A 69 -29.60 1.67 -3.35
N ILE A 70 -30.23 2.82 -3.58
CA ILE A 70 -30.90 3.59 -2.52
C ILE A 70 -32.34 3.82 -2.94
N ALA A 71 -33.28 3.50 -2.06
CA ALA A 71 -34.69 3.56 -2.39
C ALA A 71 -35.54 4.04 -1.20
N GLY A 72 -36.70 4.60 -1.49
CA GLY A 72 -37.68 4.99 -0.47
C GLY A 72 -39.05 5.30 -1.07
N ILE A 73 -40.07 5.31 -0.22
CA ILE A 73 -41.47 5.55 -0.60
C ILE A 73 -42.14 6.53 0.36
N ASP A 74 -42.84 7.52 -0.19
CA ASP A 74 -43.60 8.50 0.57
C ASP A 74 -44.92 7.89 1.06
N VAL A 75 -44.96 7.50 2.32
CA VAL A 75 -46.17 7.00 3.01
C VAL A 75 -46.89 8.10 3.81
N GLY A 76 -46.55 9.36 3.55
CA GLY A 76 -47.06 10.51 4.29
C GLY A 76 -46.66 10.50 5.76
N GLU A 77 -47.37 11.30 6.55
CA GLU A 77 -47.23 11.37 8.01
C GLU A 77 -47.92 10.16 8.67
N SER A 78 -47.45 8.95 8.34
CA SER A 78 -48.03 7.68 8.82
C SER A 78 -47.64 7.35 10.25
N TYR A 79 -46.50 7.86 10.74
CA TYR A 79 -45.95 7.56 12.06
C TYR A 79 -45.83 6.05 12.38
N GLY A 80 -45.63 5.21 11.36
CA GLY A 80 -45.57 3.75 11.51
C GLY A 80 -46.93 3.05 11.61
N SER A 81 -48.03 3.73 11.23
CA SER A 81 -49.38 3.16 11.29
C SER A 81 -49.55 1.91 10.42
N PRO A 82 -50.55 1.06 10.72
CA PRO A 82 -50.83 -0.14 9.93
C PRO A 82 -50.98 0.12 8.43
N ALA A 83 -51.60 1.24 8.05
CA ALA A 83 -51.75 1.63 6.64
C ALA A 83 -50.39 1.98 6.00
N GLY A 84 -49.52 2.72 6.71
CA GLY A 84 -48.18 3.03 6.22
C GLY A 84 -47.29 1.79 6.07
N ARG A 85 -47.37 0.84 7.02
CA ARG A 85 -46.65 -0.44 6.95
C ARG A 85 -47.09 -1.32 5.78
N ALA A 86 -48.39 -1.29 5.44
CA ALA A 86 -48.89 -1.99 4.25
C ALA A 86 -48.24 -1.43 2.97
N SER A 87 -48.10 -0.10 2.84
CA SER A 87 -47.39 0.52 1.72
C SER A 87 -45.88 0.17 1.70
N PHE A 88 -45.22 0.11 2.86
CA PHE A 88 -43.83 -0.36 2.95
C PHE A 88 -43.69 -1.83 2.52
N THR A 89 -44.64 -2.69 2.89
CA THR A 89 -44.64 -4.10 2.46
C THR A 89 -44.78 -4.22 0.94
N ALA A 90 -45.70 -3.48 0.33
CA ALA A 90 -45.84 -3.43 -1.12
C ALA A 90 -44.57 -2.89 -1.81
N PHE A 91 -43.91 -1.90 -1.21
CA PHE A 91 -42.67 -1.34 -1.72
C PHE A 91 -41.49 -2.32 -1.66
N HIS A 92 -41.33 -3.04 -0.56
CA HIS A 92 -40.32 -4.09 -0.43
C HIS A 92 -40.52 -5.18 -1.48
N GLN A 93 -41.76 -5.62 -1.70
CA GLN A 93 -42.10 -6.60 -2.74
C GLN A 93 -41.77 -6.09 -4.15
N GLU A 94 -42.14 -4.85 -4.49
CA GLU A 94 -41.81 -4.24 -5.78
C GLU A 94 -40.29 -4.20 -6.01
N LEU A 95 -39.50 -3.78 -5.00
CA LEU A 95 -38.05 -3.68 -5.15
C LEU A 95 -37.38 -5.06 -5.28
N THR A 96 -37.81 -6.04 -4.49
CA THR A 96 -37.13 -7.33 -4.39
C THR A 96 -37.61 -8.35 -5.41
N GLU A 97 -38.90 -8.36 -5.75
CA GLU A 97 -39.49 -9.34 -6.68
C GLU A 97 -39.52 -8.84 -8.13
N VAL A 98 -39.60 -7.53 -8.35
CA VAL A 98 -39.72 -6.93 -9.71
C VAL A 98 -38.43 -6.27 -10.16
N ARG A 99 -37.75 -5.54 -9.26
CA ARG A 99 -36.61 -4.68 -9.61
C ARG A 99 -35.23 -5.26 -9.29
N GLY A 100 -35.17 -6.48 -8.76
CA GLY A 100 -33.93 -7.26 -8.60
C GLY A 100 -33.04 -6.86 -7.42
N LEU A 101 -33.61 -6.20 -6.41
CA LEU A 101 -32.90 -5.84 -5.18
C LEU A 101 -32.89 -7.02 -4.18
N SER A 102 -31.90 -7.05 -3.30
CA SER A 102 -31.75 -8.11 -2.27
C SER A 102 -32.97 -8.21 -1.37
N SER A 103 -33.35 -9.42 -0.97
CA SER A 103 -34.49 -9.65 -0.08
C SER A 103 -34.32 -8.99 1.30
N LYS A 104 -33.07 -8.73 1.72
CA LYS A 104 -32.73 -8.00 2.95
C LYS A 104 -32.29 -6.57 2.63
N ALA A 105 -32.90 -5.60 3.30
CA ALA A 105 -32.58 -4.18 3.15
C ALA A 105 -31.78 -3.64 4.34
N CYS A 106 -30.84 -2.74 4.10
CA CYS A 106 -30.25 -1.91 5.15
C CYS A 106 -31.17 -0.71 5.39
N LEU A 107 -31.86 -0.67 6.53
CA LEU A 107 -32.80 0.40 6.83
C LEU A 107 -32.06 1.64 7.32
N PHE A 108 -32.35 2.80 6.74
CA PHE A 108 -31.73 4.05 7.11
C PHE A 108 -32.78 5.09 7.57
N ALA A 109 -32.87 5.25 8.88
CA ALA A 109 -33.88 5.99 9.60
C ALA A 109 -33.39 7.39 10.02
N ARG A 110 -33.88 8.43 9.33
CA ARG A 110 -33.64 9.82 9.73
C ARG A 110 -34.83 10.38 10.51
N SER A 111 -34.62 10.95 11.70
CA SER A 111 -35.68 11.64 12.45
C SER A 111 -36.96 10.78 12.55
N ARG A 112 -38.14 11.32 12.20
CA ARG A 112 -39.43 10.59 12.22
C ARG A 112 -39.52 9.37 11.29
N GLY A 113 -38.59 9.19 10.36
CA GLY A 113 -38.45 7.97 9.57
C GLY A 113 -38.14 6.74 10.43
N GLY A 114 -37.57 6.92 11.62
CA GLY A 114 -37.38 5.86 12.61
C GLY A 114 -38.69 5.16 12.95
N LEU A 115 -39.77 5.89 13.22
CA LEU A 115 -41.07 5.30 13.52
C LEU A 115 -41.61 4.47 12.37
N MET A 116 -41.37 4.90 11.13
CA MET A 116 -41.87 4.22 9.94
C MET A 116 -41.11 2.90 9.73
N LEU A 117 -39.77 2.96 9.73
CA LEU A 117 -38.92 1.81 9.45
C LEU A 117 -38.94 0.80 10.60
N TYR A 118 -38.81 1.23 11.85
CA TYR A 118 -38.82 0.31 12.99
C TYR A 118 -40.15 -0.44 13.13
N ASN A 119 -41.30 0.22 12.95
CA ASN A 119 -42.59 -0.45 13.05
C ASN A 119 -42.82 -1.50 11.97
N TRP A 120 -42.23 -1.33 10.78
CA TRP A 120 -42.23 -2.35 9.73
C TRP A 120 -41.20 -3.45 10.02
N ALA A 121 -39.98 -3.07 10.41
CA ALA A 121 -38.87 -3.99 10.68
C ALA A 121 -39.21 -5.04 11.75
N VAL A 122 -39.89 -4.64 12.84
CA VAL A 122 -40.30 -5.59 13.91
C VAL A 122 -41.31 -6.65 13.44
N GLU A 123 -42.00 -6.43 12.32
CA GLU A 123 -42.92 -7.40 11.70
C GLU A 123 -42.23 -8.25 10.62
N HIS A 124 -41.10 -7.78 10.11
CA HIS A 124 -40.35 -8.37 9.00
C HIS A 124 -38.84 -8.49 9.31
N PRO A 125 -38.42 -9.06 10.45
CA PRO A 125 -37.02 -9.09 10.85
C PRO A 125 -36.12 -9.82 9.83
N ASP A 126 -36.65 -10.84 9.14
CA ASP A 126 -35.92 -11.60 8.12
C ASP A 126 -35.67 -10.81 6.82
N CYS A 127 -36.35 -9.67 6.63
CA CYS A 127 -36.17 -8.76 5.50
C CYS A 127 -35.20 -7.61 5.83
N VAL A 128 -34.57 -7.62 7.00
CA VAL A 128 -33.70 -6.54 7.48
C VAL A 128 -32.27 -7.04 7.62
N ALA A 129 -31.35 -6.36 6.93
CA ALA A 129 -29.92 -6.62 7.02
C ALA A 129 -29.28 -5.89 8.21
N SER A 130 -29.62 -4.61 8.38
CA SER A 130 -29.22 -3.74 9.50
C SER A 130 -30.17 -2.55 9.62
N ILE A 131 -30.11 -1.84 10.76
CA ILE A 131 -30.82 -0.56 10.94
C ILE A 131 -29.84 0.52 11.38
N ALA A 132 -29.68 1.54 10.55
CA ALA A 132 -28.89 2.73 10.84
C ALA A 132 -29.79 3.94 11.04
N GLY A 133 -29.41 4.91 11.87
CA GLY A 133 -30.23 6.11 12.05
C GLY A 133 -29.51 7.35 12.52
N ILE A 134 -29.98 8.50 12.01
CA ILE A 134 -29.59 9.84 12.45
C ILE A 134 -30.74 10.42 13.26
N TYR A 135 -30.48 10.67 14.56
CA TYR A 135 -31.45 11.11 15.58
C TYR A 135 -32.87 10.52 15.39
N PRO A 136 -33.01 9.18 15.25
CA PRO A 136 -34.27 8.57 14.86
C PRO A 136 -35.30 8.64 16.00
N VAL A 137 -36.55 8.93 15.63
CA VAL A 137 -37.69 8.80 16.55
C VAL A 137 -37.99 7.32 16.71
N CYS A 138 -37.94 6.83 17.94
CA CYS A 138 -38.14 5.42 18.26
C CYS A 138 -39.49 5.15 18.94
N SER A 139 -40.17 6.18 19.46
CA SER A 139 -41.48 6.04 20.12
C SER A 139 -42.46 7.16 19.72
N PRO A 140 -43.70 6.82 19.32
CA PRO A 140 -44.73 7.81 19.01
C PRO A 140 -45.19 8.60 20.24
N ALA A 141 -44.87 8.12 21.46
CA ALA A 141 -45.08 8.85 22.71
C ALA A 141 -44.16 10.07 22.84
N SER A 142 -42.93 9.96 22.32
CA SER A 142 -41.93 11.03 22.36
C SER A 142 -42.20 12.08 21.29
N TYR A 143 -42.36 11.64 20.04
CA TYR A 143 -42.67 12.47 18.89
C TYR A 143 -43.51 11.64 17.92
N PRO A 144 -44.60 12.14 17.33
CA PRO A 144 -45.13 13.49 17.48
C PRO A 144 -45.98 13.68 18.76
N GLY A 145 -46.19 12.61 19.54
CA GLY A 145 -47.12 12.57 20.66
C GLY A 145 -48.49 11.98 20.27
N ALA A 146 -49.21 11.47 21.26
CA ALA A 146 -50.43 10.68 21.05
C ALA A 146 -51.54 11.41 20.28
N GLU A 147 -51.76 12.70 20.56
CA GLU A 147 -52.81 13.48 19.88
C GLU A 147 -52.55 13.63 18.38
N THR A 148 -51.29 13.84 17.99
CA THR A 148 -50.90 13.99 16.59
C THR A 148 -50.81 12.65 15.86
N ALA A 149 -50.40 11.58 16.55
CA ALA A 149 -50.28 10.25 15.95
C ALA A 149 -51.64 9.56 15.75
N ALA A 150 -52.59 9.72 16.68
CA ALA A 150 -53.85 8.95 16.71
C ALA A 150 -54.65 8.95 15.38
N PRO A 151 -54.80 10.08 14.64
CA PRO A 151 -55.51 10.09 13.37
C PRO A 151 -54.88 9.17 12.31
N ALA A 152 -53.55 9.04 12.27
CA ALA A 152 -52.85 8.17 11.32
C ALA A 152 -53.12 6.68 11.56
N TYR A 153 -53.50 6.32 12.79
CA TYR A 153 -53.90 4.99 13.21
C TYR A 153 -55.43 4.77 13.11
N GLY A 154 -56.20 5.81 12.75
CA GLY A 154 -57.67 5.74 12.69
C GLY A 154 -58.35 5.67 14.06
N LEU A 155 -57.66 6.13 15.12
CA LEU A 155 -58.09 6.05 16.51
C LEU A 155 -58.33 7.45 17.11
N THR A 156 -59.10 7.52 18.19
CA THR A 156 -59.07 8.70 19.07
C THR A 156 -57.80 8.72 19.91
N THR A 157 -57.44 9.88 20.48
CA THR A 157 -56.25 9.99 21.34
C THR A 157 -56.26 8.99 22.50
N ASP A 158 -57.40 8.82 23.18
CA ASP A 158 -57.53 7.88 24.30
C ASP A 158 -57.36 6.42 23.85
N GLN A 159 -57.95 6.06 22.70
CA GLN A 159 -57.81 4.73 22.11
C GLN A 159 -56.36 4.46 21.67
N PHE A 160 -55.70 5.46 21.09
CA PHE A 160 -54.30 5.35 20.69
C PHE A 160 -53.38 5.18 21.90
N ILE A 161 -53.62 5.90 23.01
CA ILE A 161 -52.86 5.73 24.25
C ILE A 161 -53.04 4.31 24.81
N GLU A 162 -54.27 3.78 24.78
CA GLU A 162 -54.56 2.41 25.22
C GLU A 162 -53.86 1.37 24.34
N GLU A 163 -53.82 1.58 23.02
CA GLU A 163 -53.17 0.68 22.08
C GLU A 163 -51.66 0.91 21.89
N LEU A 164 -51.11 2.00 22.42
CA LEU A 164 -49.72 2.42 22.19
C LEU A 164 -48.68 1.31 22.42
N PRO A 165 -48.76 0.46 23.47
CA PRO A 165 -47.81 -0.63 23.64
C PRO A 165 -47.78 -1.64 22.47
N ASN A 166 -48.85 -1.75 21.70
CA ASN A 166 -48.93 -2.61 20.52
C ASN A 166 -48.35 -1.95 19.25
N HIS A 167 -48.13 -0.63 19.29
CA HIS A 167 -47.68 0.18 18.14
C HIS A 167 -46.35 0.90 18.39
N ASP A 168 -45.83 0.89 19.61
CA ASP A 168 -44.53 1.47 19.97
C ASP A 168 -43.39 0.49 19.66
N PRO A 169 -42.46 0.83 18.75
CA PRO A 169 -41.33 -0.03 18.44
C PRO A 169 -40.48 -0.40 19.65
N LEU A 170 -40.33 0.48 20.63
CA LEU A 170 -39.53 0.24 21.84
C LEU A 170 -40.06 -0.91 22.70
N GLU A 171 -41.33 -1.25 22.55
CA GLU A 171 -41.97 -2.38 23.25
C GLU A 171 -42.01 -3.64 22.38
N ARG A 172 -41.54 -3.55 21.13
CA ARG A 172 -41.66 -4.59 20.08
C ARG A 172 -40.32 -5.01 19.48
N LEU A 173 -39.19 -4.71 20.12
CA LEU A 173 -37.85 -5.02 19.59
C LEU A 173 -37.48 -6.51 19.61
N ALA A 174 -38.19 -7.34 20.36
CA ALA A 174 -37.84 -8.75 20.56
C ALA A 174 -37.66 -9.57 19.26
N PRO A 175 -38.48 -9.40 18.20
CA PRO A 175 -38.26 -10.09 16.93
C PRO A 175 -36.95 -9.69 16.23
N LEU A 176 -36.57 -8.40 16.28
CA LEU A 176 -35.30 -7.93 15.72
C LEU A 176 -34.11 -8.49 16.49
N ALA A 177 -34.19 -8.50 17.82
CA ALA A 177 -33.16 -9.09 18.67
C ALA A 177 -33.02 -10.60 18.44
N ALA A 178 -34.14 -11.33 18.32
CA ALA A 178 -34.14 -12.77 18.03
C ALA A 178 -33.53 -13.09 16.65
N ALA A 179 -33.70 -12.17 15.70
CA ALA A 179 -33.05 -12.20 14.38
C ALA A 179 -31.73 -11.42 14.36
N ASN A 180 -31.05 -11.24 15.50
CA ASN A 180 -29.78 -10.52 15.70
C ASN A 180 -29.55 -9.33 14.74
N VAL A 181 -30.58 -8.51 14.50
CA VAL A 181 -30.45 -7.41 13.55
C VAL A 181 -29.52 -6.37 14.17
N PRO A 182 -28.39 -6.03 13.55
CA PRO A 182 -27.47 -5.04 14.10
C PRO A 182 -28.06 -3.63 13.95
N ILE A 183 -27.81 -2.78 14.95
CA ILE A 183 -28.34 -1.40 14.99
C ILE A 183 -27.22 -0.39 15.24
N PHE A 184 -27.18 0.71 14.47
CA PHE A 184 -26.27 1.84 14.70
C PHE A 184 -27.02 3.17 14.67
N HIS A 185 -26.97 3.95 15.74
CA HIS A 185 -27.52 5.30 15.78
C HIS A 185 -26.44 6.35 16.06
N ILE A 186 -26.52 7.50 15.38
CA ILE A 186 -25.86 8.75 15.77
C ILE A 186 -26.93 9.73 16.29
N HIS A 187 -26.74 10.29 17.48
CA HIS A 187 -27.75 11.13 18.14
C HIS A 187 -27.11 12.12 19.11
N GLY A 188 -27.48 13.40 19.06
CA GLY A 188 -27.01 14.41 20.01
C GLY A 188 -27.67 14.32 21.41
N ASP A 189 -26.92 14.66 22.46
CA ASP A 189 -27.44 14.69 23.83
C ASP A 189 -28.31 15.93 24.16
N SER A 190 -28.31 16.92 23.27
CA SER A 190 -29.00 18.20 23.41
C SER A 190 -30.17 18.34 22.44
N ASP A 191 -30.59 17.23 21.82
CA ASP A 191 -31.77 17.17 20.95
C ASP A 191 -33.05 17.41 21.77
N THR A 192 -33.75 18.51 21.47
CA THR A 192 -35.00 18.90 22.14
C THR A 192 -36.26 18.51 21.35
N VAL A 193 -36.10 18.08 20.11
CA VAL A 193 -37.21 17.66 19.22
C VAL A 193 -37.43 16.16 19.34
N VAL A 194 -36.35 15.39 19.32
CA VAL A 194 -36.30 13.95 19.51
C VAL A 194 -35.37 13.67 20.69
N PRO A 195 -35.83 13.76 21.95
CA PRO A 195 -34.95 13.61 23.10
C PRO A 195 -34.24 12.24 23.11
N LEU A 196 -32.91 12.26 23.21
CA LEU A 196 -32.03 11.07 23.25
C LEU A 196 -32.55 10.01 24.22
N GLU A 197 -32.86 10.41 25.46
CA GLU A 197 -33.29 9.53 26.54
C GLU A 197 -34.67 8.89 26.32
N ALA A 198 -35.53 9.53 25.52
CA ALA A 198 -36.83 8.98 25.16
C ALA A 198 -36.76 8.08 23.91
N ASN A 199 -35.66 8.15 23.14
CA ASN A 199 -35.51 7.49 21.84
C ASN A 199 -34.25 6.59 21.82
N SER A 200 -33.18 6.99 21.13
CA SER A 200 -32.03 6.11 20.87
C SER A 200 -31.39 5.52 22.13
N ALA A 201 -31.28 6.26 23.24
CA ALA A 201 -30.72 5.73 24.48
C ALA A 201 -31.68 4.74 25.16
N ARG A 202 -33.00 4.95 25.07
CA ARG A 202 -33.99 3.97 25.53
C ARG A 202 -33.97 2.72 24.66
N LEU A 203 -33.87 2.86 23.34
CA LEU A 203 -33.73 1.72 22.43
C LEU A 203 -32.49 0.89 22.77
N ALA A 204 -31.34 1.54 22.94
CA ALA A 204 -30.08 0.86 23.31
C ALA A 204 -30.21 0.04 24.59
N ARG A 205 -30.79 0.61 25.66
CA ARG A 205 -31.06 -0.12 26.90
C ARG A 205 -31.96 -1.34 26.69
N ARG A 206 -33.03 -1.18 25.90
CA ARG A 206 -33.98 -2.27 25.62
C ARG A 206 -33.36 -3.37 24.75
N TYR A 207 -32.49 -3.02 23.82
CA TYR A 207 -31.81 -3.98 22.95
C TYR A 207 -30.72 -4.75 23.70
N ASP A 208 -30.01 -4.07 24.61
CA ASP A 208 -29.07 -4.69 25.56
C ASP A 208 -29.78 -5.66 26.54
N GLU A 209 -30.96 -5.29 27.06
CA GLU A 209 -31.82 -6.18 27.86
C GLU A 209 -32.22 -7.46 27.10
N LEU A 210 -32.30 -7.38 25.76
CA LEU A 210 -32.59 -8.50 24.86
C LEU A 210 -31.33 -9.24 24.39
N ALA A 211 -30.15 -8.85 24.89
CA ALA A 211 -28.83 -9.40 24.54
C ALA A 211 -28.50 -9.29 23.04
N ALA A 212 -28.94 -8.22 22.37
CA ALA A 212 -28.71 -7.98 20.96
C ALA A 212 -27.80 -6.74 20.72
N PRO A 213 -26.97 -6.74 19.66
CA PRO A 213 -25.93 -5.74 19.47
C PRO A 213 -26.50 -4.41 18.93
N MET A 214 -26.22 -3.30 19.64
CA MET A 214 -26.46 -1.94 19.16
C MET A 214 -25.29 -1.02 19.49
N THR A 215 -24.93 -0.18 18.53
CA THR A 215 -24.00 0.94 18.68
C THR A 215 -24.77 2.25 18.75
N LEU A 216 -24.45 3.09 19.74
CA LEU A 216 -25.03 4.43 19.90
C LEU A 216 -23.89 5.46 20.03
N ARG A 217 -23.66 6.24 18.98
CA ARG A 217 -22.76 7.39 19.00
C ARG A 217 -23.51 8.62 19.50
N VAL A 218 -23.14 9.09 20.69
CA VAL A 218 -23.71 10.31 21.27
C VAL A 218 -22.84 11.50 20.93
N ILE A 219 -23.43 12.55 20.34
CA ILE A 219 -22.73 13.81 20.03
C ILE A 219 -23.00 14.82 21.15
N GLU A 220 -21.95 15.15 21.91
CA GLU A 220 -22.01 16.11 23.01
C GLU A 220 -22.39 17.50 22.49
N GLY A 221 -23.42 18.10 23.07
CA GLY A 221 -23.97 19.40 22.65
C GLY A 221 -24.78 19.36 21.35
N GLY A 222 -24.91 18.20 20.69
CA GLY A 222 -25.62 18.07 19.42
C GLY A 222 -27.14 18.20 19.57
N GLY A 223 -27.78 19.04 18.74
CA GLY A 223 -29.23 19.23 18.72
C GLY A 223 -29.93 18.53 17.54
N HIS A 224 -31.22 18.85 17.31
CA HIS A 224 -31.97 18.43 16.12
C HIS A 224 -31.75 19.40 14.96
N ASP A 225 -30.53 19.45 14.47
CA ASP A 225 -30.12 20.40 13.44
C ASP A 225 -29.57 19.71 12.19
N MET A 226 -29.15 20.54 11.24
CA MET A 226 -28.61 20.12 9.96
C MET A 226 -27.07 20.20 9.95
N TRP A 227 -26.42 20.02 11.10
CA TRP A 227 -24.96 19.98 11.14
C TRP A 227 -24.43 18.88 10.20
N ASP A 228 -23.52 19.24 9.31
CA ASP A 228 -23.00 18.34 8.27
C ASP A 228 -22.43 17.03 8.84
N GLY A 229 -21.92 17.04 10.07
CA GLY A 229 -21.38 15.86 10.74
C GLY A 229 -22.38 14.73 10.97
N TRP A 230 -23.69 15.03 11.01
CA TRP A 230 -24.73 13.98 11.01
C TRP A 230 -24.70 13.18 9.72
N PHE A 231 -24.55 13.88 8.59
CA PHE A 231 -24.70 13.33 7.26
C PHE A 231 -23.37 12.87 6.64
N ARG A 232 -22.25 13.24 7.27
CA ARG A 232 -20.89 12.83 6.93
C ARG A 232 -20.25 11.91 7.97
N CYS A 233 -21.08 11.16 8.70
CA CYS A 233 -20.63 10.19 9.69
C CYS A 233 -20.14 8.91 8.98
N GLU A 234 -18.82 8.77 8.84
CA GLU A 234 -18.17 7.60 8.24
C GLU A 234 -18.57 6.30 8.94
N GLU A 235 -18.53 6.24 10.28
CA GLU A 235 -18.93 5.06 11.05
C GLU A 235 -20.36 4.56 10.75
N LEU A 236 -21.30 5.47 10.48
CA LEU A 236 -22.67 5.09 10.11
C LEU A 236 -22.73 4.54 8.69
N VAL A 237 -21.96 5.13 7.78
CA VAL A 237 -21.84 4.68 6.38
C VAL A 237 -21.20 3.30 6.32
N ASP A 238 -20.08 3.12 6.99
CA ASP A 238 -19.34 1.85 7.09
C ASP A 238 -20.23 0.76 7.67
N PHE A 239 -20.97 1.07 8.75
CA PHE A 239 -21.92 0.15 9.34
C PHE A 239 -22.99 -0.33 8.33
N ILE A 240 -23.52 0.54 7.48
CA ILE A 240 -24.49 0.14 6.44
C ILE A 240 -23.81 -0.74 5.38
N ILE A 241 -22.61 -0.37 4.93
CA ILE A 241 -21.83 -1.09 3.92
C ILE A 241 -21.47 -2.49 4.42
N GLU A 242 -20.94 -2.63 5.63
CA GLU A 242 -20.55 -3.91 6.23
C GLU A 242 -21.71 -4.92 6.26
N HIS A 243 -22.93 -4.44 6.49
CA HIS A 243 -24.11 -5.29 6.62
C HIS A 243 -24.88 -5.45 5.31
N ARG A 244 -24.38 -4.96 4.16
CA ARG A 244 -25.12 -4.91 2.88
C ARG A 244 -25.63 -6.25 2.35
N LEU A 245 -24.99 -7.36 2.72
CA LEU A 245 -25.39 -8.72 2.33
C LEU A 245 -26.18 -9.47 3.41
N GLY A 246 -26.44 -8.83 4.55
CA GLY A 246 -27.02 -9.46 5.74
C GLY A 246 -26.00 -10.32 6.52
N TRP A 247 -26.39 -10.72 7.73
CA TRP A 247 -25.59 -11.56 8.61
C TRP A 247 -26.03 -13.03 8.46
N GLU A 248 -25.07 -13.96 8.27
CA GLU A 248 -25.36 -15.40 8.27
C GLU A 248 -25.49 -15.92 9.72
N SER A 249 -26.59 -16.60 10.01
CA SER A 249 -26.78 -17.31 11.26
C SER A 249 -25.82 -18.51 11.32
N ASN A 250 -24.76 -18.37 12.13
CA ASN A 250 -23.77 -19.41 12.45
C ASN A 250 -24.42 -20.77 12.78
N GLN A 251 -24.55 -21.66 11.78
CA GLN A 251 -24.77 -23.10 11.95
C GLN A 251 -24.21 -23.90 10.76
N ALA A 252 -22.89 -23.92 10.54
CA ALA A 252 -22.23 -25.03 9.83
C ALA A 252 -20.68 -25.00 9.89
N THR A 253 -20.06 -24.90 11.07
CA THR A 253 -18.69 -25.46 11.24
C THR A 253 -18.38 -25.80 12.70
N GLN A 254 -19.17 -26.71 13.27
CA GLN A 254 -18.69 -27.57 14.35
C GLN A 254 -18.64 -29.00 13.81
N MET A 255 -17.45 -29.45 13.39
CA MET A 255 -17.09 -30.86 13.52
C MET A 255 -15.80 -30.97 14.33
N THR A 256 -16.01 -31.55 15.51
CA THR A 256 -15.09 -32.39 16.29
C THR A 256 -13.90 -31.73 16.96
N PHE A 257 -14.13 -31.18 18.15
CA PHE A 257 -13.38 -31.57 19.35
C PHE A 257 -14.30 -31.52 20.58
N GLU A 258 -15.02 -32.61 20.86
CA GLU A 258 -15.55 -32.88 22.20
C GLU A 258 -14.81 -34.09 22.79
N SER A 259 -14.06 -33.84 23.86
CA SER A 259 -14.42 -34.31 25.21
C SER A 259 -13.18 -34.58 26.06
N ALA A 260 -13.02 -33.75 27.08
CA ALA A 260 -12.69 -34.21 28.42
C ALA A 260 -13.36 -33.24 29.41
N ALA A 261 -14.65 -33.42 29.59
CA ALA A 261 -15.45 -32.78 30.61
C ALA A 261 -15.27 -33.45 31.97
N CYS A 262 -15.27 -32.66 33.04
CA CYS A 262 -15.85 -32.98 34.36
C CYS A 262 -15.68 -31.73 35.25
N SER A 263 -16.63 -31.20 36.02
CA SER A 263 -18.07 -31.41 36.19
C SER A 263 -18.56 -30.27 37.11
N ALA A 264 -19.78 -29.80 36.87
CA ALA A 264 -20.46 -28.72 37.57
C ALA A 264 -20.78 -29.01 39.06
N GLY A 265 -20.98 -27.94 39.85
CA GLY A 265 -21.47 -28.03 41.23
C GLY A 265 -21.76 -26.70 41.95
N ALA A 266 -22.90 -26.08 41.61
CA ALA A 266 -23.84 -25.32 42.45
C ALA A 266 -23.38 -24.26 43.52
N ARG A 267 -23.77 -23.01 43.23
CA ARG A 267 -24.43 -21.97 44.07
C ARG A 267 -24.07 -21.84 45.57
N ASN A 268 -23.63 -20.65 45.96
CA ASN A 268 -24.35 -19.81 46.95
C ASN A 268 -23.93 -18.33 46.92
N GLN A 269 -24.95 -17.48 47.08
CA GLN A 269 -24.97 -16.03 47.28
C GLN A 269 -24.16 -15.56 48.50
N GLU A 270 -23.37 -14.49 48.37
CA GLU A 270 -23.53 -13.18 49.06
C GLU A 270 -22.22 -12.35 49.02
N ASP A 271 -22.43 -11.03 48.92
CA ASP A 271 -21.49 -9.91 49.10
C ASP A 271 -20.45 -9.61 48.01
N HIS A 272 -20.88 -8.73 47.09
CA HIS A 272 -19.98 -7.88 46.29
C HIS A 272 -19.51 -6.66 47.10
N PRO A 273 -18.22 -6.51 47.38
CA PRO A 273 -17.56 -5.22 47.39
C PRO A 273 -16.78 -5.07 46.07
N HIS A 274 -17.25 -4.17 45.21
CA HIS A 274 -16.50 -3.54 44.12
C HIS A 274 -15.49 -4.41 43.35
N SER A 275 -15.96 -5.05 42.28
CA SER A 275 -15.06 -5.39 41.16
C SER A 275 -14.62 -4.08 40.48
N PRO A 276 -13.33 -3.74 40.47
CA PRO A 276 -12.87 -2.59 39.70
C PRO A 276 -13.10 -2.88 38.22
N ARG A 277 -13.76 -1.94 37.52
CA ARG A 277 -13.67 -1.86 36.06
C ARG A 277 -12.18 -1.87 35.72
N ARG A 278 -11.68 -2.90 35.01
CA ARG A 278 -10.37 -2.80 34.35
C ARG A 278 -10.52 -1.72 33.28
N ARG A 279 -10.29 -0.46 33.69
CA ARG A 279 -9.84 0.58 32.77
C ARG A 279 -8.49 0.10 32.28
N THR A 280 -8.37 -0.27 31.02
CA THR A 280 -7.11 -0.16 30.30
C THR A 280 -6.80 1.33 30.20
N SER A 281 -6.29 1.92 31.29
CA SER A 281 -5.69 3.25 31.20
C SER A 281 -4.39 3.06 30.42
N ILE A 282 -4.37 3.50 29.17
CA ILE A 282 -3.11 3.79 28.50
C ILE A 282 -2.33 4.72 29.45
N LEU A 283 -1.07 4.38 29.70
CA LEU A 283 -0.23 5.18 30.59
C LEU A 283 0.30 6.37 29.79
N ASP A 284 -0.24 7.54 30.11
CA ASP A 284 -0.09 8.73 29.26
C ASP A 284 1.07 9.62 29.66
N ASP A 285 1.74 9.34 30.79
CA ASP A 285 2.87 10.14 31.29
C ASP A 285 3.94 9.20 31.87
N GLU A 286 5.04 9.06 31.15
CA GLU A 286 6.17 8.19 31.49
C GLU A 286 6.76 8.52 32.87
N ALA A 287 6.80 9.80 33.23
CA ALA A 287 7.35 10.26 34.50
C ALA A 287 6.44 9.94 35.70
N ARG A 288 5.14 9.68 35.46
CA ARG A 288 4.17 9.33 36.51
C ARG A 288 4.05 7.83 36.78
N VAL A 289 4.66 6.98 35.95
CA VAL A 289 4.71 5.55 36.20
C VAL A 289 5.64 5.30 37.38
N ASP A 290 5.11 4.90 38.54
CA ASP A 290 5.95 4.48 39.65
C ASP A 290 6.44 3.03 39.50
N GLU A 291 7.37 2.61 40.36
CA GLU A 291 7.97 1.27 40.30
C GLU A 291 6.89 0.17 40.46
N ALA A 292 5.92 0.36 41.34
CA ALA A 292 4.87 -0.62 41.56
C ALA A 292 3.97 -0.76 40.31
N ALA A 293 3.60 0.36 39.68
CA ALA A 293 2.80 0.38 38.46
C ALA A 293 3.53 -0.27 37.28
N PHE A 294 4.84 -0.03 37.14
CA PHE A 294 5.67 -0.68 36.12
C PHE A 294 5.80 -2.19 36.35
N PHE A 295 6.22 -2.62 37.55
CA PHE A 295 6.40 -4.04 37.83
C PHE A 295 5.09 -4.83 37.82
N ALA A 296 3.94 -4.18 38.05
CA ALA A 296 2.62 -4.79 37.91
C ALA A 296 2.27 -5.18 36.46
N GLN A 297 3.00 -4.68 35.47
CA GLN A 297 2.83 -5.06 34.06
C GLN A 297 3.54 -6.37 33.72
N LEU A 298 4.45 -6.86 34.57
CA LEU A 298 5.20 -8.07 34.31
C LEU A 298 4.34 -9.31 34.59
N SER A 299 4.33 -10.22 33.62
CA SER A 299 3.68 -11.52 33.75
C SER A 299 4.31 -12.33 34.87
N ARG A 300 3.46 -12.98 35.68
CA ARG A 300 3.90 -13.95 36.70
C ARG A 300 4.20 -15.33 36.12
N ASP A 301 3.80 -15.59 34.89
CA ASP A 301 3.90 -16.90 34.25
C ASP A 301 5.23 -17.10 33.50
N VAL A 302 6.00 -16.03 33.29
CA VAL A 302 7.28 -16.09 32.59
C VAL A 302 8.39 -16.68 33.47
N VAL A 303 8.98 -17.77 32.98
CA VAL A 303 10.10 -18.45 33.60
C VAL A 303 11.35 -17.55 33.58
N GLY A 304 12.01 -17.39 34.72
CA GLY A 304 13.20 -16.54 34.89
C GLY A 304 12.93 -15.25 35.67
N LEU A 305 11.67 -14.80 35.74
CA LEU A 305 11.29 -13.60 36.50
C LEU A 305 11.03 -13.85 37.99
N GLN A 306 11.23 -15.07 38.51
CA GLN A 306 10.91 -15.40 39.92
C GLN A 306 11.66 -14.50 40.90
N THR A 307 12.94 -14.23 40.66
CA THR A 307 13.74 -13.33 41.52
C THR A 307 13.27 -11.88 41.45
N VAL A 308 12.74 -11.43 40.30
CA VAL A 308 12.12 -10.11 40.15
C VAL A 308 10.87 -10.04 41.02
N HIS A 309 9.96 -11.01 40.86
CA HIS A 309 8.71 -11.09 41.61
C HIS A 309 8.93 -11.18 43.13
N GLU A 310 9.89 -11.98 43.59
CA GLU A 310 10.25 -12.05 45.01
C GLU A 310 10.76 -10.70 45.56
N ALA A 311 11.50 -9.93 44.77
CA ALA A 311 11.97 -8.61 45.17
C ALA A 311 10.83 -7.58 45.17
N VAL A 312 9.92 -7.63 44.19
CA VAL A 312 8.71 -6.80 44.10
C VAL A 312 7.76 -7.08 45.27
N ASP A 313 7.51 -8.35 45.59
CA ASP A 313 6.65 -8.76 46.70
C ASP A 313 7.21 -8.28 48.07
N ARG A 314 8.53 -8.10 48.17
CA ARG A 314 9.22 -7.52 49.33
C ARG A 314 9.37 -5.99 49.25
N GLN A 315 8.87 -5.35 48.20
CA GLN A 315 9.04 -3.92 47.90
C GLN A 315 10.52 -3.47 47.88
N ASN A 316 11.44 -4.38 47.54
CA ASN A 316 12.85 -4.08 47.38
C ASN A 316 13.13 -3.67 45.93
N TRP A 317 12.81 -2.43 45.59
CA TRP A 317 12.92 -1.90 44.22
C TRP A 317 14.35 -1.93 43.68
N LEU A 318 15.38 -1.74 44.51
CA LEU A 318 16.76 -1.86 44.05
C LEU A 318 17.07 -3.28 43.56
N ALA A 319 16.68 -4.29 44.34
CA ALA A 319 16.87 -5.69 43.95
C ALA A 319 16.00 -6.08 42.74
N ALA A 320 14.77 -5.57 42.66
CA ALA A 320 13.87 -5.82 41.53
C ALA A 320 14.45 -5.27 40.22
N ARG A 321 14.96 -4.03 40.21
CA ARG A 321 15.60 -3.42 39.03
C ARG A 321 16.84 -4.18 38.59
N GLN A 322 17.70 -4.56 39.53
CA GLN A 322 18.90 -5.35 39.24
C GLN A 322 18.56 -6.73 38.67
N ALA A 323 17.57 -7.42 39.26
CA ALA A 323 17.12 -8.72 38.80
C ALA A 323 16.50 -8.65 37.40
N LEU A 324 15.70 -7.61 37.10
CA LEU A 324 15.07 -7.43 35.79
C LEU A 324 16.13 -7.15 34.71
N ALA A 325 17.06 -6.23 34.98
CA ALA A 325 18.18 -5.95 34.08
C ALA A 325 18.99 -7.21 33.79
N GLN A 326 19.31 -7.98 34.84
CA GLN A 326 20.04 -9.22 34.69
C GLN A 326 19.27 -10.27 33.87
N TYR A 327 17.96 -10.40 34.10
CA TYR A 327 17.11 -11.30 33.31
C TYR A 327 17.18 -10.96 31.81
N PHE A 328 16.98 -9.70 31.42
CA PHE A 328 17.00 -9.30 30.01
C PHE A 328 18.38 -9.46 29.35
N LEU A 329 19.48 -9.28 30.10
CA LEU A 329 20.83 -9.57 29.60
C LEU A 329 21.09 -11.08 29.45
N GLN A 330 20.43 -11.92 30.23
CA GLN A 330 20.72 -13.36 30.27
C GLN A 330 19.72 -14.22 29.48
N ARG A 331 18.54 -13.69 29.12
CA ARG A 331 17.52 -14.44 28.39
C ARG A 331 18.04 -14.90 27.03
N ASP A 332 17.75 -16.16 26.70
CA ASP A 332 18.09 -16.85 25.45
C ASP A 332 16.86 -17.07 24.55
N GLN A 333 15.66 -16.80 25.09
CA GLN A 333 14.39 -16.74 24.41
C GLN A 333 13.61 -15.51 24.88
N PRO A 334 12.81 -14.89 24.01
CA PRO A 334 12.73 -15.12 22.56
C PRO A 334 14.00 -14.66 21.82
N ARG A 335 14.19 -15.11 20.58
CA ARG A 335 15.37 -14.85 19.75
C ARG A 335 15.20 -13.64 18.84
N TRP A 336 16.22 -12.80 18.75
CA TRP A 336 16.33 -11.77 17.72
C TRP A 336 16.93 -12.35 16.43
N THR A 337 16.99 -11.57 15.35
CA THR A 337 17.59 -12.00 14.07
C THR A 337 19.12 -12.06 14.10
N PHE A 338 19.73 -11.45 15.12
CA PHE A 338 21.15 -11.51 15.43
C PHE A 338 21.35 -11.51 16.96
N ASP A 339 22.47 -12.05 17.43
CA ASP A 339 22.85 -12.01 18.84
C ASP A 339 24.37 -12.07 19.00
N TRP A 340 24.98 -11.03 19.55
CA TRP A 340 26.44 -10.98 19.77
C TRP A 340 26.98 -12.13 20.63
N ARG A 341 26.11 -12.79 21.42
CA ARG A 341 26.46 -13.94 22.26
C ARG A 341 26.61 -15.22 21.45
N ASP A 342 26.04 -15.28 20.25
CA ASP A 342 26.14 -16.42 19.36
C ASP A 342 27.56 -16.51 18.77
N PRO A 343 28.31 -17.62 18.95
CA PRO A 343 29.61 -17.80 18.31
C PRO A 343 29.57 -17.75 16.78
N ALA A 344 28.40 -17.97 16.17
CA ALA A 344 28.18 -17.85 14.73
C ALA A 344 27.91 -16.40 14.27
N PHE A 345 27.76 -15.45 15.21
CA PHE A 345 27.48 -14.06 14.90
C PHE A 345 28.58 -13.41 14.05
N ARG A 346 28.17 -12.77 12.96
CA ARG A 346 29.06 -12.13 12.00
C ARG A 346 28.68 -10.66 11.83
N LEU A 347 29.52 -9.80 12.36
CA LEU A 347 29.31 -8.36 12.40
C LEU A 347 29.43 -7.66 11.04
N ASP A 348 30.09 -8.31 10.07
CA ASP A 348 30.03 -7.94 8.66
C ASP A 348 28.61 -8.10 8.09
N ARG A 349 27.76 -8.98 8.67
CA ARG A 349 26.35 -9.21 8.28
C ARG A 349 25.33 -8.38 9.07
N PHE A 350 25.79 -7.67 10.11
CA PHE A 350 25.03 -6.70 10.90
C PHE A 350 24.60 -5.44 10.11
N VAL A 351 24.99 -5.36 8.83
CA VAL A 351 24.93 -4.13 8.01
C VAL A 351 23.53 -3.87 7.44
N ASP A 352 22.69 -4.90 7.26
CA ASP A 352 21.32 -4.65 6.82
C ASP A 352 20.44 -4.31 8.03
N ARG A 353 20.51 -3.04 8.42
CA ARG A 353 19.52 -2.41 9.28
C ARG A 353 18.22 -2.23 8.50
N SER A 354 17.60 -3.31 8.02
CA SER A 354 16.35 -3.19 7.27
C SER A 354 15.28 -2.48 8.10
N HIS A 355 15.31 -2.60 9.43
CA HIS A 355 14.44 -1.83 10.32
C HIS A 355 14.81 -0.33 10.49
N THR A 356 15.93 0.18 9.94
CA THR A 356 16.38 1.60 10.04
C THR A 356 16.46 2.39 8.72
N TRP A 357 15.76 1.98 7.66
CA TRP A 357 15.72 2.74 6.39
C TRP A 357 17.09 2.90 5.72
N GLY A 358 17.85 1.80 5.61
CA GLY A 358 19.00 1.73 4.71
C GLY A 358 20.24 1.07 5.30
N THR A 359 21.22 0.84 4.43
CA THR A 359 22.57 0.39 4.82
C THR A 359 23.40 1.60 5.23
N VAL A 360 24.06 1.52 6.40
CA VAL A 360 24.97 2.56 6.85
C VAL A 360 26.36 2.30 6.27
N GLN A 361 26.91 3.25 5.53
CA GLN A 361 28.31 3.18 5.11
C GLN A 361 29.26 3.27 6.32
N LEU A 362 30.28 2.40 6.36
CA LEU A 362 31.21 2.29 7.49
C LEU A 362 32.00 3.58 7.72
N ALA A 363 32.34 4.34 6.67
CA ALA A 363 33.02 5.62 6.81
C ALA A 363 32.12 6.65 7.53
N SER A 364 30.87 6.77 7.11
CA SER A 364 29.88 7.65 7.76
C SER A 364 29.55 7.21 9.18
N LEU A 365 29.59 5.91 9.48
CA LEU A 365 29.45 5.41 10.86
C LEU A 365 30.57 5.92 11.76
N HIS A 366 31.83 5.79 11.32
CA HIS A 366 32.98 6.29 12.10
C HIS A 366 32.88 7.80 12.34
N GLU A 367 32.57 8.58 11.32
CA GLU A 367 32.42 10.04 11.44
C GLU A 367 31.35 10.42 12.47
N ARG A 368 30.16 9.81 12.39
CA ARG A 368 29.08 10.10 13.34
C ARG A 368 29.44 9.68 14.77
N VAL A 369 30.11 8.54 14.94
CA VAL A 369 30.50 8.06 16.27
C VAL A 369 31.64 8.90 16.86
N ASP A 370 32.63 9.28 16.06
CA ASP A 370 33.72 10.17 16.50
C ASP A 370 33.18 11.53 16.94
N ALA A 371 32.20 12.08 16.19
CA ALA A 371 31.50 13.29 16.59
C ALA A 371 30.74 13.10 17.92
N LEU A 372 29.99 12.00 18.08
CA LEU A 372 29.30 11.70 19.34
C LEU A 372 30.26 11.63 20.52
N LEU A 373 31.46 11.06 20.34
CA LEU A 373 32.51 11.02 21.36
C LEU A 373 33.10 12.40 21.69
N ALA A 374 33.01 13.35 20.76
CA ALA A 374 33.49 14.72 20.90
C ALA A 374 32.42 15.71 21.39
N ASP A 375 31.28 15.23 21.90
CA ASP A 375 30.11 16.06 22.24
C ASP A 375 29.51 16.80 21.03
N GLU A 376 29.58 16.19 19.85
CA GLU A 376 28.99 16.71 18.61
C GLU A 376 27.97 15.73 18.00
N PHE A 377 27.03 16.26 17.22
CA PHE A 377 26.11 15.52 16.38
C PHE A 377 26.29 15.96 14.93
N VAL A 378 26.47 15.02 14.01
CA VAL A 378 26.57 15.28 12.56
C VAL A 378 25.21 15.06 11.94
N ASP A 379 24.65 16.10 11.31
CA ASP A 379 23.38 15.99 10.60
C ASP A 379 23.51 15.39 9.18
N ALA A 380 22.39 15.17 8.52
CA ALA A 380 22.35 14.61 7.16
C ALA A 380 23.05 15.51 6.11
N ALA A 381 23.27 16.80 6.40
CA ALA A 381 24.01 17.72 5.55
C ALA A 381 25.52 17.75 5.87
N GLY A 382 25.98 16.92 6.82
CA GLY A 382 27.37 16.88 7.28
C GLY A 382 27.74 18.03 8.23
N ALA A 383 26.78 18.79 8.74
CA ALA A 383 27.05 19.87 9.69
C ALA A 383 27.18 19.30 11.12
N HIS A 384 28.19 19.77 11.84
CA HIS A 384 28.45 19.41 13.22
C HIS A 384 27.73 20.36 14.18
N HIS A 385 27.07 19.78 15.19
CA HIS A 385 26.29 20.50 16.19
C HIS A 385 26.72 20.11 17.61
N ASP A 386 26.99 21.09 18.47
CA ASP A 386 27.37 20.84 19.86
C ASP A 386 26.19 20.26 20.67
N ILE A 387 26.41 19.09 21.28
CA ILE A 387 25.47 18.37 22.14
C ILE A 387 25.94 18.25 23.59
N SER A 388 26.98 18.98 24.00
CA SER A 388 27.47 19.03 25.39
C SER A 388 26.37 19.44 26.40
N ASN A 389 25.39 20.23 25.93
CA ASN A 389 24.12 20.46 26.61
C ASN A 389 22.97 19.82 25.83
N LEU A 390 22.86 18.49 25.88
CA LEU A 390 21.86 17.72 25.14
C LEU A 390 20.42 18.23 25.33
N LYS A 391 20.05 18.61 26.55
CA LYS A 391 18.72 19.17 26.85
C LYS A 391 18.50 20.50 26.13
N GLY A 392 19.48 21.40 26.17
CA GLY A 392 19.44 22.67 25.45
C GLY A 392 19.40 22.46 23.94
N PHE A 393 20.27 21.59 23.41
CA PHE A 393 20.35 21.23 22.00
C PHE A 393 18.99 20.74 21.48
N LEU A 394 18.38 19.77 22.15
CA LEU A 394 17.08 19.23 21.76
C LEU A 394 15.95 20.25 21.92
N HIS A 395 15.90 21.06 22.99
CA HIS A 395 14.89 22.13 23.11
C HIS A 395 15.02 23.24 22.04
N SER A 396 16.24 23.55 21.59
CA SER A 396 16.46 24.50 20.49
C SER A 396 16.27 23.87 19.10
N GLY A 397 16.58 22.59 18.97
CA GLY A 397 16.65 21.82 17.73
C GLY A 397 15.36 21.11 17.32
N LEU A 398 14.39 20.95 18.23
CA LEU A 398 13.04 20.45 17.93
C LEU A 398 12.29 21.29 16.86
N ARG A 399 12.85 22.42 16.40
CA ARG A 399 12.33 23.21 15.30
C ARG A 399 12.85 22.81 13.90
N PHE A 400 13.71 21.79 13.77
CA PHE A 400 14.30 21.42 12.48
C PHE A 400 14.35 19.88 12.24
N GLY A 401 13.50 19.40 11.32
CA GLY A 401 13.69 18.21 10.46
C GLY A 401 14.37 16.93 11.00
N GLU A 402 15.13 16.27 10.11
CA GLU A 402 15.72 14.92 10.24
C GLU A 402 16.59 14.69 11.49
N GLN A 403 17.22 15.73 12.03
CA GLN A 403 18.08 15.66 13.22
C GLN A 403 17.29 15.19 14.45
N ALA A 404 16.08 15.73 14.63
CA ALA A 404 15.21 15.37 15.73
C ALA A 404 14.74 13.91 15.62
N GLN A 405 14.53 13.41 14.40
CA GLN A 405 14.18 12.02 14.14
C GLN A 405 15.34 11.08 14.51
N TYR A 406 16.58 11.42 14.12
CA TYR A 406 17.76 10.60 14.42
C TYR A 406 17.95 10.33 15.92
N ILE A 407 17.76 11.37 16.73
CA ILE A 407 17.94 11.28 18.18
C ILE A 407 16.77 10.56 18.84
N THR A 408 15.55 10.91 18.47
CA THR A 408 14.34 10.36 19.12
C THR A 408 14.04 8.91 18.73
N MET A 409 14.53 8.47 17.57
CA MET A 409 14.54 7.06 17.17
C MET A 409 15.73 6.28 17.74
N PHE A 410 16.66 6.88 18.47
CA PHE A 410 17.84 6.21 19.02
C PHE A 410 18.80 5.62 17.97
N ILE A 411 18.91 6.22 16.78
CA ILE A 411 19.86 5.74 15.76
C ILE A 411 21.31 5.88 16.25
N TRP A 412 21.62 6.95 16.98
CA TRP A 412 22.93 7.16 17.61
C TRP A 412 23.30 6.05 18.61
N ALA A 413 22.32 5.45 19.29
CA ALA A 413 22.58 4.35 20.21
C ALA A 413 22.94 3.07 19.45
N MET A 414 22.28 2.82 18.32
CA MET A 414 22.63 1.72 17.42
C MET A 414 24.03 1.90 16.82
N ASP A 415 24.41 3.13 16.45
CA ASP A 415 25.76 3.42 15.96
C ASP A 415 26.85 3.11 17.00
N LEU A 416 26.63 3.53 18.26
CA LEU A 416 27.53 3.20 19.37
C LEU A 416 27.54 1.69 19.66
N GLY A 417 26.38 1.03 19.58
CA GLY A 417 26.24 -0.42 19.74
C GLY A 417 27.01 -1.20 18.68
N GLU A 418 26.94 -0.75 17.43
CA GLU A 418 27.69 -1.32 16.33
C GLU A 418 29.21 -1.14 16.51
N MET A 419 29.66 0.07 16.86
CA MET A 419 31.07 0.32 17.10
C MET A 419 31.62 -0.44 18.30
N HIS A 420 30.82 -0.60 19.36
CA HIS A 420 31.15 -1.47 20.49
C HIS A 420 31.30 -2.92 20.04
N ALA A 421 30.34 -3.46 19.28
CA ALA A 421 30.43 -4.82 18.76
C ALA A 421 31.67 -5.02 17.85
N ARG A 422 32.08 -3.98 17.10
CA ARG A 422 33.24 -4.02 16.17
C ARG A 422 34.57 -4.04 16.87
N THR A 423 34.67 -3.33 17.99
CA THR A 423 35.96 -3.02 18.63
C THR A 423 36.14 -3.70 19.97
N GLY A 424 35.04 -4.04 20.66
CA GLY A 424 35.03 -4.40 22.07
C GLY A 424 35.40 -3.26 23.02
N ASP A 425 35.48 -2.01 22.55
CA ASP A 425 35.93 -0.88 23.37
C ASP A 425 34.79 -0.28 24.21
N SER A 426 34.97 -0.30 25.53
CA SER A 426 34.02 0.26 26.51
C SER A 426 33.83 1.78 26.41
N VAL A 427 34.63 2.50 25.60
CA VAL A 427 34.41 3.94 25.34
C VAL A 427 33.02 4.20 24.75
N TYR A 428 32.56 3.36 23.84
CA TYR A 428 31.24 3.50 23.20
C TYR A 428 30.10 3.20 24.19
N ALA A 429 30.27 2.18 25.02
CA ALA A 429 29.32 1.83 26.08
C ALA A 429 29.22 2.91 27.16
N ARG A 430 30.35 3.51 27.56
CA ARG A 430 30.38 4.65 28.47
C ARG A 430 29.64 5.84 27.87
N ARG A 431 29.92 6.16 26.61
CA ARG A 431 29.27 7.29 25.95
C ARG A 431 27.76 7.08 25.78
N PHE A 432 27.34 5.86 25.44
CA PHE A 432 25.93 5.49 25.42
C PHE A 432 25.29 5.73 26.79
N SER A 433 25.91 5.25 27.87
CA SER A 433 25.39 5.42 29.23
C SER A 433 25.20 6.88 29.61
N GLU A 434 26.16 7.75 29.26
CA GLU A 434 26.10 9.20 29.52
C GLU A 434 24.96 9.87 28.73
N LEU A 435 24.92 9.65 27.42
CA LEU A 435 23.93 10.26 26.53
C LEU A 435 22.51 9.75 26.79
N PHE A 436 22.34 8.45 26.99
CA PHE A 436 21.04 7.85 27.26
C PHE A 436 20.47 8.36 28.58
N THR A 437 21.27 8.42 29.65
CA THR A 437 20.82 8.93 30.95
C THR A 437 20.43 10.41 30.84
N ALA A 438 21.24 11.22 30.16
CA ALA A 438 20.94 12.64 29.95
C ALA A 438 19.66 12.85 29.12
N TYR A 439 19.43 12.02 28.11
CA TYR A 439 18.21 12.04 27.31
C TYR A 439 16.99 11.61 28.14
N ASP A 440 17.09 10.48 28.84
CA ASP A 440 15.98 9.90 29.61
C ASP A 440 15.50 10.84 30.72
N ASP A 441 16.43 11.46 31.46
CA ASP A 441 16.12 12.44 32.50
C ASP A 441 15.50 13.73 31.95
N ALA A 442 15.85 14.11 30.72
CA ALA A 442 15.41 15.37 30.12
C ALA A 442 14.09 15.27 29.34
N PHE A 443 13.78 14.08 28.79
CA PHE A 443 12.67 13.87 27.86
C PHE A 443 11.77 12.70 28.27
N PRO A 444 11.05 12.80 29.42
CA PRO A 444 9.95 11.91 29.70
C PRO A 444 8.85 12.12 28.66
N ARG A 445 8.25 11.02 28.20
CA ARG A 445 7.24 11.04 27.14
C ARG A 445 5.84 11.18 27.72
N ILE A 446 5.04 11.98 27.02
CA ILE A 446 3.64 12.23 27.34
C ILE A 446 2.81 11.89 26.10
N VAL A 447 1.70 11.20 26.29
CA VAL A 447 0.68 10.96 25.29
C VAL A 447 -0.42 11.98 25.53
N THR A 448 -0.58 12.93 24.61
CA THR A 448 -1.63 13.96 24.68
C THR A 448 -2.77 13.65 23.73
N ASN A 449 -2.55 12.78 22.75
CA ASN A 449 -3.56 12.31 21.82
C ASN A 449 -3.80 10.80 21.98
N HIS A 450 -5.05 10.44 22.29
CA HIS A 450 -5.50 9.07 22.55
C HIS A 450 -6.34 8.49 21.40
N ASP A 451 -6.56 9.26 20.33
CA ASP A 451 -7.23 8.78 19.14
C ASP A 451 -6.30 7.79 18.42
N PRO A 452 -6.66 6.51 18.27
CA PRO A 452 -5.84 5.53 17.58
C PRO A 452 -5.72 5.80 16.07
N ASP A 453 -6.59 6.64 15.50
CA ASP A 453 -6.52 7.04 14.09
C ASP A 453 -5.75 8.33 13.85
N HIS A 454 -5.28 8.96 14.93
CA HIS A 454 -4.39 10.08 14.86
C HIS A 454 -2.92 9.63 14.92
N PRO A 455 -2.09 9.97 13.91
CA PRO A 455 -0.74 9.40 13.82
C PRO A 455 0.26 10.03 14.81
N TRP A 456 -0.09 11.16 15.41
CA TRP A 456 0.72 11.80 16.46
C TRP A 456 0.19 11.48 17.85
N LEU A 457 1.08 10.95 18.69
CA LEU A 457 0.86 10.72 20.12
C LEU A 457 0.94 12.01 20.95
N ASP A 458 1.69 13.00 20.44
CA ASP A 458 1.74 14.36 20.97
C ASP A 458 1.97 15.39 19.86
N GLU A 459 0.95 16.21 19.61
CA GLU A 459 0.94 17.28 18.61
C GLU A 459 1.78 18.49 19.01
N THR A 460 2.20 18.59 20.27
CA THR A 460 3.02 19.72 20.75
C THR A 460 4.51 19.55 20.44
N ILE A 461 4.92 18.33 20.03
CA ILE A 461 6.30 18.01 19.67
C ILE A 461 6.43 17.39 18.25
N PRO A 462 5.86 17.98 17.17
CA PRO A 462 6.04 17.46 15.82
C PRO A 462 7.49 17.70 15.33
N PRO A 463 8.08 16.78 14.55
CA PRO A 463 7.53 15.52 14.08
C PRO A 463 7.83 14.31 14.99
N THR A 464 8.36 14.52 16.20
CA THR A 464 9.13 13.48 16.93
C THR A 464 8.34 12.46 17.74
N TRP A 465 7.03 12.67 17.93
CA TRP A 465 6.14 11.75 18.66
C TRP A 465 5.02 11.21 17.76
N HIS A 466 5.42 10.82 16.55
CA HIS A 466 4.61 10.11 15.57
C HIS A 466 4.73 8.60 15.75
N GLU A 467 3.64 7.85 15.60
CA GLU A 467 3.55 6.40 15.86
C GLU A 467 4.66 5.58 15.17
N MET A 468 4.90 5.80 13.87
CA MET A 468 6.01 5.19 13.13
C MET A 468 7.39 5.39 13.80
N PHE A 469 7.69 6.60 14.28
CA PHE A 469 8.98 6.89 14.94
C PHE A 469 9.06 6.26 16.32
N VAL A 470 7.94 6.17 17.05
CA VAL A 470 7.89 5.47 18.34
C VAL A 470 8.12 3.97 18.15
N GLY A 471 7.56 3.37 17.10
CA GLY A 471 7.80 1.97 16.73
C GLY A 471 9.26 1.69 16.44
N LYS A 472 9.90 2.53 15.62
CA LYS A 472 11.35 2.47 15.35
C LYS A 472 12.19 2.61 16.62
N ALA A 473 11.87 3.58 17.46
CA ALA A 473 12.54 3.78 18.73
C ALA A 473 12.46 2.53 19.61
N ALA A 474 11.29 1.91 19.72
CA ALA A 474 11.09 0.67 20.47
C ALA A 474 11.93 -0.48 19.88
N ILE A 475 11.89 -0.67 18.56
CA ILE A 475 12.67 -1.71 17.89
C ILE A 475 14.18 -1.49 18.09
N HIS A 476 14.70 -0.25 18.02
CA HIS A 476 16.13 0.01 18.27
C HIS A 476 16.54 -0.25 19.71
N LEU A 477 15.74 0.19 20.68
CA LEU A 477 16.01 -0.10 22.10
C LEU A 477 16.01 -1.60 22.37
N LEU A 478 15.10 -2.35 21.73
CA LEU A 478 15.07 -3.82 21.78
C LEU A 478 16.32 -4.44 21.13
N SER A 479 16.74 -3.96 19.96
CA SER A 479 17.95 -4.42 19.26
C SER A 479 19.21 -4.27 20.11
N LEU A 480 19.32 -3.21 20.93
CA LEU A 480 20.51 -2.98 21.78
C LEU A 480 20.81 -4.14 22.73
N LEU A 481 19.81 -4.89 23.18
CA LEU A 481 19.99 -6.08 24.04
C LEU A 481 20.89 -7.15 23.38
N TYR A 482 20.95 -7.15 22.06
CA TYR A 482 21.62 -8.16 21.24
C TYR A 482 22.92 -7.67 20.59
N THR A 483 23.35 -6.44 20.86
CA THR A 483 24.60 -5.84 20.29
C THR A 483 25.85 -6.04 21.14
N GLY A 484 25.70 -6.40 22.42
CA GLY A 484 26.81 -6.46 23.39
C GLY A 484 27.04 -5.18 24.17
N LEU A 485 26.57 -4.03 23.67
CA LEU A 485 26.72 -2.72 24.31
C LEU A 485 26.18 -2.71 25.74
N LEU A 486 24.95 -3.19 25.94
CA LEU A 486 24.30 -3.22 27.25
C LEU A 486 24.89 -4.25 28.22
N HIS A 487 25.73 -5.16 27.73
CA HIS A 487 26.43 -6.17 28.54
C HIS A 487 27.76 -5.66 29.07
N ASP A 488 28.25 -4.52 28.57
CA ASP A 488 29.48 -3.92 29.07
C ASP A 488 29.29 -3.48 30.53
N PRO A 489 30.17 -3.90 31.46
CA PRO A 489 30.06 -3.57 32.87
C PRO A 489 30.00 -2.05 33.16
N VAL A 490 30.50 -1.20 32.26
CA VAL A 490 30.46 0.26 32.42
C VAL A 490 29.04 0.83 32.36
N VAL A 491 28.11 0.17 31.65
CA VAL A 491 26.71 0.60 31.54
C VAL A 491 25.98 0.41 32.87
N GLY A 492 26.18 -0.74 33.51
CA GLY A 492 25.59 -1.08 34.80
C GLY A 492 24.07 -1.35 34.75
N HIS A 493 23.56 -2.09 35.74
CA HIS A 493 22.17 -2.55 35.75
C HIS A 493 21.12 -1.42 35.84
N ASP A 494 21.45 -0.26 36.41
CA ASP A 494 20.49 0.86 36.51
C ASP A 494 20.14 1.44 35.14
N VAL A 495 21.14 1.62 34.27
CA VAL A 495 20.95 2.13 32.91
C VAL A 495 20.23 1.09 32.05
N VAL A 496 20.61 -0.20 32.18
CA VAL A 496 19.90 -1.30 31.49
C VAL A 496 18.42 -1.34 31.90
N TYR A 497 18.12 -1.19 33.19
CA TYR A 497 16.73 -1.09 33.66
C TYR A 497 15.98 0.10 33.05
N ARG A 498 16.61 1.29 32.98
CA ARG A 498 16.01 2.47 32.35
C ARG A 498 15.72 2.25 30.86
N VAL A 499 16.62 1.59 30.14
CA VAL A 499 16.40 1.18 28.73
C VAL A 499 15.19 0.26 28.61
N ILE A 500 15.09 -0.77 29.44
CA ILE A 500 13.96 -1.72 29.43
C ILE A 500 12.64 -1.01 29.74
N ARG A 501 12.65 -0.10 30.72
CA ARG A 501 11.47 0.69 31.08
C ARG A 501 11.04 1.62 29.95
N LYS A 502 11.98 2.31 29.28
CA LYS A 502 11.70 3.16 28.11
C LYS A 502 11.13 2.35 26.95
N LEU A 503 11.75 1.20 26.66
CA LEU A 503 11.31 0.24 25.66
C LEU A 503 9.87 -0.20 25.92
N TRP A 504 9.56 -0.62 27.15
CA TRP A 504 8.19 -1.00 27.52
C TRP A 504 7.21 0.17 27.34
N PHE A 505 7.55 1.39 27.76
CA PHE A 505 6.66 2.53 27.64
C PHE A 505 6.31 2.83 26.17
N HIS A 506 7.31 2.77 25.28
CA HIS A 506 7.11 2.93 23.84
C HIS A 506 6.29 1.78 23.24
N ALA A 507 6.61 0.54 23.58
CA ALA A 507 5.90 -0.65 23.09
C ALA A 507 4.44 -0.69 23.56
N ALA A 508 4.17 -0.28 24.81
CA ALA A 508 2.83 -0.24 25.38
C ALA A 508 1.88 0.67 24.59
N GLN A 509 2.41 1.67 23.86
CA GLN A 509 1.57 2.53 23.03
C GLN A 509 0.89 1.75 21.90
N PHE A 510 1.51 0.68 21.40
CA PHE A 510 0.94 -0.14 20.33
C PHE A 510 -0.21 -1.05 20.81
N THR A 511 -0.42 -1.19 22.12
CA THR A 511 -1.58 -1.91 22.66
C THR A 511 -2.90 -1.21 22.30
N ARG A 512 -2.89 0.07 21.92
CA ARG A 512 -4.08 0.79 21.44
C ARG A 512 -4.69 0.17 20.18
N PHE A 513 -3.87 -0.51 19.36
CA PHE A 513 -4.32 -1.13 18.12
C PHE A 513 -4.99 -2.49 18.34
N THR A 514 -4.90 -3.07 19.53
CA THR A 514 -5.44 -4.40 19.85
C THR A 514 -6.95 -4.53 19.61
N HIS A 515 -7.68 -3.42 19.72
CA HIS A 515 -9.14 -3.38 19.60
C HIS A 515 -9.63 -2.56 18.40
N VAL A 516 -8.71 -1.94 17.66
CA VAL A 516 -9.01 -1.04 16.56
C VAL A 516 -8.83 -1.80 15.25
N ARG A 517 -9.90 -1.83 14.45
CA ARG A 517 -9.90 -2.50 13.15
C ARG A 517 -9.56 -1.57 12.00
N SER A 518 -9.79 -0.27 12.16
CA SER A 518 -9.38 0.72 11.17
C SER A 518 -7.87 0.60 10.94
N TYR A 519 -7.49 0.53 9.67
CA TYR A 519 -6.18 0.83 9.16
C TYR A 519 -6.38 1.30 7.72
N LYS A 520 -5.37 1.93 7.13
CA LYS A 520 -5.45 2.44 5.76
C LYS A 520 -4.69 1.46 4.86
N HIS A 521 -5.33 1.04 3.79
CA HIS A 521 -4.68 0.29 2.73
C HIS A 521 -3.63 1.17 2.01
N TYR A 522 -2.63 0.52 1.41
CA TYR A 522 -1.60 1.13 0.55
C TYR A 522 -0.84 2.29 1.23
N ASN A 523 -0.49 2.12 2.50
CA ASN A 523 0.24 3.14 3.25
C ASN A 523 1.10 2.55 4.38
N HIS A 524 1.72 3.47 5.14
CA HIS A 524 2.63 3.14 6.23
C HIS A 524 1.98 2.37 7.42
N HIS A 525 0.65 2.21 7.49
CA HIS A 525 -0.02 1.48 8.58
C HIS A 525 0.40 0.01 8.66
N TRP A 526 0.92 -0.57 7.58
CA TRP A 526 1.53 -1.90 7.64
C TRP A 526 2.63 -1.94 8.70
N TYR A 527 3.46 -0.90 8.80
CA TYR A 527 4.53 -0.82 9.77
C TYR A 527 4.03 -0.63 11.20
N GLU A 528 3.34 0.48 11.51
CA GLU A 528 2.96 0.79 12.90
C GLU A 528 1.78 -0.04 13.43
N ARG A 529 0.88 -0.56 12.58
CA ARG A 529 -0.27 -1.38 13.02
C ARG A 529 -0.06 -2.87 12.80
N GLY A 530 0.84 -3.26 11.90
CA GLY A 530 1.23 -4.65 11.63
C GLY A 530 2.57 -5.03 12.26
N THR A 531 3.66 -4.58 11.63
CA THR A 531 5.05 -4.96 11.93
C THR A 531 5.46 -4.68 13.38
N CYS A 532 5.26 -3.44 13.85
CA CYS A 532 5.68 -3.03 15.19
C CYS A 532 4.94 -3.83 16.28
N PRO A 533 3.59 -3.92 16.29
CA PRO A 533 2.86 -4.74 17.26
C PRO A 533 3.25 -6.21 17.22
N PHE A 534 3.43 -6.79 16.03
CA PHE A 534 3.85 -8.18 15.88
C PHE A 534 5.21 -8.45 16.52
N VAL A 535 6.23 -7.69 16.10
CA VAL A 535 7.62 -7.89 16.55
C VAL A 535 7.75 -7.62 18.05
N LEU A 536 7.21 -6.49 18.53
CA LEU A 536 7.28 -6.13 19.95
C LEU A 536 6.51 -7.13 20.81
N GLY A 537 5.34 -7.58 20.36
CA GLY A 537 4.51 -8.52 21.12
C GLY A 537 5.07 -9.94 21.14
N LEU A 538 5.79 -10.36 20.09
CA LEU A 538 6.49 -11.64 20.06
C LEU A 538 7.74 -11.64 20.95
N LEU A 539 8.46 -10.52 21.02
CA LEU A 539 9.79 -10.46 21.63
C LEU A 539 9.84 -9.88 23.04
N LEU A 540 8.70 -9.43 23.55
CA LEU A 540 8.53 -8.95 24.92
C LEU A 540 7.39 -9.70 25.63
N PRO A 541 7.44 -11.05 25.70
CA PRO A 541 6.42 -11.86 26.38
C PRO A 541 6.37 -11.62 27.89
N GLU A 542 7.36 -10.91 28.45
CA GLU A 542 7.41 -10.52 29.85
C GLU A 542 6.27 -9.59 30.28
N PHE A 543 5.63 -8.88 29.35
CA PHE A 543 4.61 -7.89 29.66
C PHE A 543 3.20 -8.39 29.32
N ASP A 544 2.31 -8.34 30.31
CA ASP A 544 0.91 -8.70 30.12
C ASP A 544 0.24 -7.73 29.12
N GLY A 545 -0.59 -8.26 28.23
CA GLY A 545 -1.32 -7.47 27.22
C GLY A 545 -0.58 -7.25 25.90
N PHE A 546 0.66 -7.71 25.76
CA PHE A 546 1.40 -7.64 24.50
C PHE A 546 1.06 -8.80 23.54
N GLU A 547 0.58 -9.94 24.05
CA GLU A 547 0.11 -11.05 23.19
C GLU A 547 -1.05 -10.63 22.25
N PRO A 548 -2.13 -9.97 22.72
CA PRO A 548 -3.17 -9.49 21.81
C PRO A 548 -2.66 -8.53 20.73
N MET A 549 -1.62 -7.73 21.02
CA MET A 549 -1.05 -6.80 20.02
C MET A 549 -0.20 -7.56 18.99
N ARG A 550 0.48 -8.63 19.41
CA ARG A 550 1.17 -9.55 18.49
C ARG A 550 0.17 -10.13 17.49
N ASP A 551 -0.93 -10.67 17.99
CA ASP A 551 -1.92 -11.36 17.17
C ASP A 551 -2.63 -10.40 16.22
N ARG A 552 -2.96 -9.19 16.69
CA ARG A 552 -3.50 -8.15 15.82
C ARG A 552 -2.49 -7.66 14.79
N GLY A 553 -1.23 -7.48 15.16
CA GLY A 553 -0.17 -7.11 14.22
C GLY A 553 0.00 -8.15 13.10
N ARG A 554 -0.01 -9.44 13.45
CA ARG A 554 -0.01 -10.54 12.48
C ARG A 554 -1.21 -10.46 11.54
N GLN A 555 -2.39 -10.19 12.08
CA GLN A 555 -3.61 -10.05 11.29
C GLN A 555 -3.50 -8.88 10.30
N VAL A 556 -3.09 -7.69 10.76
CA VAL A 556 -2.93 -6.51 9.90
C VAL A 556 -1.96 -6.77 8.75
N ILE A 557 -0.83 -7.45 9.00
CA ILE A 557 0.12 -7.83 7.93
C ILE A 557 -0.57 -8.70 6.87
N ASN A 558 -1.43 -9.63 7.27
CA ASN A 558 -2.18 -10.48 6.34
C ASN A 558 -3.32 -9.73 5.64
N ASP A 559 -3.99 -8.80 6.35
CA ASP A 559 -5.01 -7.94 5.76
C ASP A 559 -4.39 -7.05 4.65
N HIS A 560 -3.16 -6.55 4.84
CA HIS A 560 -2.40 -5.85 3.80
C HIS A 560 -1.98 -6.76 2.64
N LEU A 561 -1.55 -8.00 2.90
CA LEU A 561 -1.24 -8.94 1.81
C LEU A 561 -2.47 -9.24 0.92
N GLU A 562 -3.68 -9.24 1.50
CA GLU A 562 -4.93 -9.43 0.77
C GLU A 562 -5.36 -8.16 0.01
N GLY A 563 -5.28 -6.99 0.65
CA GLY A 563 -5.78 -5.73 0.09
C GLY A 563 -4.80 -4.96 -0.79
N ASP A 564 -3.50 -5.04 -0.51
CA ASP A 564 -2.52 -4.06 -1.01
C ASP A 564 -1.83 -4.43 -2.34
N PHE A 565 -2.31 -5.48 -2.99
CA PHE A 565 -1.71 -6.04 -4.19
C PHE A 565 -2.72 -6.11 -5.35
N PHE A 566 -2.18 -6.11 -6.57
CA PHE A 566 -2.92 -6.49 -7.76
C PHE A 566 -3.01 -8.02 -7.88
N PRO A 567 -3.94 -8.57 -8.69
CA PRO A 567 -4.05 -10.02 -8.90
C PRO A 567 -2.76 -10.69 -9.42
N ASP A 568 -1.91 -9.95 -10.14
CA ASP A 568 -0.59 -10.40 -10.57
C ASP A 568 0.51 -10.33 -9.49
N GLY A 569 0.16 -9.93 -8.27
CA GLY A 569 1.01 -9.90 -7.08
C GLY A 569 1.97 -8.72 -7.00
N THR A 570 1.69 -7.64 -7.73
CA THR A 570 2.47 -6.40 -7.64
C THR A 570 1.85 -5.40 -6.67
N TYR A 571 2.69 -4.65 -5.95
CA TYR A 571 2.26 -3.69 -4.93
C TYR A 571 1.74 -2.38 -5.54
N ARG A 572 0.68 -1.79 -4.95
CA ARG A 572 -0.10 -0.73 -5.62
C ARG A 572 0.50 0.68 -5.65
N GLU A 573 1.47 1.00 -4.80
CA GLU A 573 2.05 2.36 -4.78
C GLU A 573 2.85 2.72 -6.06
N HIS A 574 3.10 1.73 -6.92
CA HIS A 574 3.78 1.86 -8.21
C HIS A 574 5.15 2.57 -8.17
N SER A 575 5.90 2.38 -7.09
CA SER A 575 7.30 2.81 -6.97
C SER A 575 8.20 1.64 -6.62
N THR A 576 9.29 1.48 -7.37
CA THR A 576 10.25 0.39 -7.15
C THR A 576 10.89 0.44 -5.75
N SER A 577 11.23 1.61 -5.23
CA SER A 577 11.80 1.73 -3.87
C SER A 577 10.78 1.48 -2.77
N TYR A 578 9.52 1.88 -2.97
CA TYR A 578 8.48 1.61 -1.98
C TYR A 578 8.12 0.13 -1.96
N GLN A 579 7.95 -0.53 -3.11
CA GLN A 579 7.83 -1.99 -3.15
C GLN A 579 8.99 -2.67 -2.41
N SER A 580 10.21 -2.17 -2.63
CA SER A 580 11.42 -2.71 -2.04
C SER A 580 11.49 -2.49 -0.53
N SER A 581 11.10 -1.32 -0.05
CA SER A 581 11.12 -0.96 1.36
C SER A 581 10.00 -1.68 2.11
N THR A 582 8.78 -1.70 1.59
CA THR A 582 7.66 -2.45 2.17
C THR A 582 7.99 -3.95 2.25
N LEU A 583 8.56 -4.54 1.19
CA LEU A 583 9.00 -5.93 1.22
C LEU A 583 10.02 -6.18 2.34
N ALA A 584 11.03 -5.32 2.46
CA ALA A 584 12.11 -5.51 3.42
C ALA A 584 11.68 -5.26 4.88
N ILE A 585 10.94 -4.17 5.12
CA ILE A 585 10.61 -3.66 6.45
C ILE A 585 9.33 -4.30 6.98
N ASP A 586 8.31 -4.42 6.14
CA ASP A 586 6.95 -4.73 6.58
C ASP A 586 6.59 -6.21 6.45
N LEU A 587 7.34 -6.97 5.63
CA LEU A 587 7.16 -8.40 5.47
C LEU A 587 8.40 -9.21 5.89
N LEU A 588 9.53 -9.04 5.21
CA LEU A 588 10.70 -9.92 5.42
C LEU A 588 11.32 -9.77 6.81
N PHE A 589 11.39 -8.55 7.35
CA PHE A 589 11.88 -8.32 8.71
C PHE A 589 11.03 -9.03 9.79
N PRO A 590 9.71 -8.77 9.93
CA PRO A 590 8.89 -9.47 10.91
C PRO A 590 8.85 -10.98 10.65
N TRP A 591 8.94 -11.44 9.39
CA TRP A 591 8.95 -12.87 9.09
C TRP A 591 10.26 -13.53 9.51
N THR A 592 11.39 -12.86 9.34
CA THR A 592 12.68 -13.37 9.83
C THR A 592 12.68 -13.47 11.36
N VAL A 593 12.07 -12.50 12.06
CA VAL A 593 11.86 -12.58 13.52
C VAL A 593 10.94 -13.76 13.87
N ALA A 594 9.84 -13.95 13.14
CA ALA A 594 8.92 -15.07 13.35
C ALA A 594 9.63 -16.42 13.16
N HIS A 595 10.39 -16.56 12.07
CA HIS A 595 11.17 -17.75 11.72
C HIS A 595 12.18 -18.11 12.80
N ALA A 596 12.95 -17.13 13.30
CA ALA A 596 13.92 -17.31 14.38
C ALA A 596 13.27 -17.85 15.68
N ASN A 597 11.98 -17.58 15.88
CA ASN A 597 11.19 -18.01 17.03
C ASN A 597 10.22 -19.16 16.72
N ARG A 598 10.25 -19.72 15.51
CA ARG A 598 9.30 -20.76 15.04
C ARG A 598 7.83 -20.33 15.18
N ALA A 599 7.57 -19.04 14.99
CA ALA A 599 6.23 -18.47 14.95
C ALA A 599 5.75 -18.33 13.50
N SER A 600 4.43 -18.36 13.29
CA SER A 600 3.81 -18.08 12.00
C SER A 600 3.61 -16.57 11.81
N LEU A 601 3.87 -16.07 10.61
CA LEU A 601 3.53 -14.71 10.21
C LEU A 601 2.49 -14.71 9.07
N VAL A 602 2.91 -15.16 7.89
CA VAL A 602 2.09 -15.22 6.68
C VAL A 602 1.17 -16.43 6.73
N GLU A 603 -0.10 -16.22 6.44
CA GLU A 603 -1.10 -17.29 6.34
C GLU A 603 -1.07 -17.93 4.94
N GLU A 604 -1.37 -19.24 4.87
CA GLU A 604 -1.33 -20.02 3.62
C GLU A 604 -2.07 -19.37 2.43
N PRO A 605 -3.26 -18.76 2.59
CA PRO A 605 -3.94 -18.08 1.48
C PRO A 605 -3.17 -16.91 0.88
N ASN A 606 -2.25 -16.30 1.65
CA ASN A 606 -1.45 -15.16 1.25
C ASN A 606 -0.06 -15.54 0.71
N LEU A 607 0.34 -16.82 0.75
CA LEU A 607 1.62 -17.24 0.16
C LEU A 607 1.71 -16.98 -1.35
N PRO A 608 0.66 -17.20 -2.17
CA PRO A 608 0.72 -16.92 -3.59
C PRO A 608 1.06 -15.45 -3.92
N VAL A 609 0.49 -14.48 -3.20
CA VAL A 609 0.78 -13.06 -3.44
C VAL A 609 2.24 -12.73 -3.11
N VAL A 610 2.78 -13.30 -2.03
CA VAL A 610 4.20 -13.16 -1.65
C VAL A 610 5.13 -13.74 -2.72
N HIS A 611 4.82 -14.94 -3.24
CA HIS A 611 5.62 -15.56 -4.29
C HIS A 611 5.62 -14.72 -5.57
N SER A 612 4.45 -14.21 -5.98
CA SER A 612 4.33 -13.32 -7.13
C SER A 612 5.10 -12.01 -6.92
N TRP A 613 5.05 -11.43 -5.71
CA TRP A 613 5.78 -10.21 -5.38
C TRP A 613 7.29 -10.39 -5.41
N LEU A 614 7.81 -11.49 -4.84
CA LEU A 614 9.23 -11.87 -4.96
C LEU A 614 9.63 -12.15 -6.41
N GLY A 615 8.73 -12.75 -7.20
CA GLY A 615 8.91 -12.97 -8.63
C GLY A 615 8.99 -11.66 -9.42
N TRP A 616 8.15 -10.68 -9.09
CA TRP A 616 8.24 -9.30 -9.60
C TRP A 616 9.57 -8.67 -9.21
N TYR A 617 9.96 -8.77 -7.95
CA TYR A 617 11.17 -8.17 -7.42
C TYR A 617 12.43 -8.70 -8.13
N ALA A 618 12.52 -10.03 -8.30
CA ALA A 618 13.58 -10.67 -9.07
C ALA A 618 13.54 -10.25 -10.55
N SER A 619 12.35 -10.20 -11.14
CA SER A 619 12.17 -9.81 -12.54
C SER A 619 12.50 -8.34 -12.80
N MET A 620 12.27 -7.46 -11.84
CA MET A 620 12.60 -6.03 -11.96
C MET A 620 14.04 -5.72 -11.55
N THR A 621 14.80 -6.65 -10.98
CA THR A 621 16.20 -6.41 -10.62
C THR A 621 17.07 -6.35 -11.88
N GLN A 622 17.79 -5.24 -12.06
CA GLN A 622 18.77 -5.06 -13.14
C GLN A 622 19.99 -5.97 -12.93
N PRO A 623 20.79 -6.23 -13.97
CA PRO A 623 21.99 -7.09 -13.85
C PRO A 623 23.03 -6.62 -12.83
N ASN A 624 23.06 -5.32 -12.47
CA ASN A 624 23.93 -4.80 -11.41
C ASN A 624 23.41 -5.09 -9.97
N GLY A 625 22.25 -5.74 -9.83
CA GLY A 625 21.65 -6.07 -8.53
C GLY A 625 20.78 -4.96 -7.92
N GLU A 626 20.45 -3.91 -8.68
CA GLU A 626 19.60 -2.79 -8.26
C GLU A 626 18.27 -2.78 -9.02
N LEU A 627 17.21 -2.28 -8.39
CA LEU A 627 15.96 -2.00 -9.10
C LEU A 627 16.11 -0.76 -10.02
N PRO A 628 15.46 -0.72 -11.19
CA PRO A 628 15.38 0.48 -12.01
C PRO A 628 14.61 1.55 -11.23
N PRO A 629 15.03 2.81 -11.26
CA PRO A 629 14.55 3.77 -10.27
C PRO A 629 13.25 4.48 -10.73
N ILE A 630 12.17 3.70 -10.85
CA ILE A 630 10.85 4.15 -11.33
C ILE A 630 9.98 4.60 -10.15
N GLY A 631 9.32 5.76 -10.31
CA GLY A 631 8.52 6.44 -9.28
C GLY A 631 9.39 7.19 -8.26
N ASP A 632 8.89 7.38 -7.04
CA ASP A 632 9.71 7.88 -5.94
C ASP A 632 10.75 6.82 -5.51
N ALA A 633 11.84 6.69 -6.27
CA ALA A 633 12.73 5.55 -6.11
C ALA A 633 14.21 5.82 -6.32
N PHE A 634 15.04 5.37 -5.39
CA PHE A 634 16.49 5.23 -5.55
C PHE A 634 16.85 3.79 -5.95
N GLY A 635 18.01 3.57 -6.57
CA GLY A 635 18.48 2.24 -7.01
C GLY A 635 18.63 1.25 -5.84
N ALA A 636 17.55 0.59 -5.45
CA ALA A 636 17.50 -0.24 -4.25
C ALA A 636 18.24 -1.58 -4.46
N LYS A 637 19.20 -1.89 -3.58
CA LYS A 637 19.92 -3.17 -3.60
C LYS A 637 18.97 -4.33 -3.32
N SER A 638 19.00 -5.33 -4.21
CA SER A 638 17.98 -6.37 -4.28
C SER A 638 18.42 -7.73 -3.72
N ILE A 639 19.72 -8.03 -3.73
CA ILE A 639 20.26 -9.37 -3.47
C ILE A 639 19.90 -9.90 -2.08
N GLY A 640 20.12 -9.10 -1.02
CA GLY A 640 19.83 -9.53 0.37
C GLY A 640 18.35 -9.80 0.64
N ARG A 641 17.48 -8.95 0.09
CA ARG A 641 16.03 -9.06 0.24
C ARG A 641 15.50 -10.32 -0.43
N LEU A 642 15.98 -10.61 -1.64
CA LEU A 642 15.66 -11.84 -2.36
C LEU A 642 16.21 -13.09 -1.69
N GLY A 643 17.40 -13.01 -1.10
CA GLY A 643 17.96 -14.10 -0.30
C GLY A 643 17.03 -14.46 0.86
N ARG A 644 16.56 -13.47 1.63
CA ARG A 644 15.59 -13.70 2.72
C ARG A 644 14.30 -14.32 2.19
N GLY A 645 13.75 -13.76 1.11
CA GLY A 645 12.57 -14.28 0.46
C GLY A 645 12.73 -15.74 0.03
N ALA A 646 13.90 -16.11 -0.53
CA ALA A 646 14.20 -17.47 -0.94
C ALA A 646 14.18 -18.45 0.25
N VAL A 647 14.77 -18.08 1.38
CA VAL A 647 14.77 -18.92 2.59
C VAL A 647 13.36 -19.03 3.18
N LEU A 648 12.70 -17.90 3.41
CA LEU A 648 11.40 -17.83 4.09
C LEU A 648 10.27 -18.49 3.29
N THR A 649 10.40 -18.55 1.95
CA THR A 649 9.46 -19.22 1.05
C THR A 649 9.97 -20.56 0.52
N ALA A 650 11.13 -21.02 0.98
CA ALA A 650 11.81 -22.23 0.52
C ALA A 650 11.88 -22.34 -1.02
N SER A 651 12.29 -21.25 -1.70
CA SER A 651 12.26 -21.14 -3.18
C SER A 651 13.64 -21.37 -3.83
N PRO A 652 13.86 -22.51 -4.50
CA PRO A 652 15.13 -22.84 -5.15
C PRO A 652 15.46 -21.92 -6.33
N GLY A 653 14.43 -21.48 -7.05
CA GLY A 653 14.55 -20.56 -8.19
C GLY A 653 15.04 -19.18 -7.76
N LEU A 654 14.52 -18.65 -6.65
CA LEU A 654 15.01 -17.39 -6.08
C LEU A 654 16.44 -17.51 -5.58
N LYS A 655 16.81 -18.66 -4.97
CA LYS A 655 18.19 -18.92 -4.57
C LYS A 655 19.13 -18.91 -5.78
N GLY A 656 18.80 -19.62 -6.86
CA GLY A 656 19.64 -19.61 -8.05
C GLY A 656 19.73 -18.24 -8.73
N PHE A 657 18.66 -17.45 -8.69
CA PHE A 657 18.71 -16.06 -9.13
C PHE A 657 19.70 -15.22 -8.31
N VAL A 658 19.60 -15.29 -6.98
CA VAL A 658 20.48 -14.57 -6.06
C VAL A 658 21.94 -14.99 -6.23
N GLU A 659 22.22 -16.29 -6.39
CA GLU A 659 23.58 -16.78 -6.65
C GLU A 659 24.14 -16.27 -7.98
N SER A 660 23.30 -16.21 -9.03
CA SER A 660 23.67 -15.64 -10.32
C SER A 660 24.01 -14.15 -10.20
N LEU A 661 23.18 -13.34 -9.55
CA LEU A 661 23.48 -11.92 -9.32
C LEU A 661 24.71 -11.69 -8.43
N ALA A 662 24.86 -12.47 -7.35
CA ALA A 662 25.97 -12.33 -6.42
C ALA A 662 27.32 -12.64 -7.09
N ALA A 663 27.35 -13.54 -8.08
CA ALA A 663 28.54 -13.78 -8.90
C ALA A 663 28.91 -12.58 -9.78
N CYS A 664 27.94 -11.72 -10.10
CA CYS A 664 28.04 -10.57 -10.99
C CYS A 664 28.34 -9.25 -10.26
N ALA A 665 27.95 -9.15 -8.98
CA ALA A 665 28.23 -7.98 -8.16
C ALA A 665 29.75 -7.76 -8.03
N THR A 666 30.24 -6.68 -8.63
CA THR A 666 31.63 -6.24 -8.48
C THR A 666 31.92 -5.91 -7.02
N THR A 667 33.14 -6.21 -6.56
CA THR A 667 33.67 -5.69 -5.29
C THR A 667 33.50 -4.17 -5.22
N GLU A 668 32.94 -3.68 -4.12
CA GLU A 668 32.86 -2.25 -3.82
C GLU A 668 34.26 -1.61 -3.90
N PRO A 669 34.38 -0.33 -4.30
CA PRO A 669 35.68 0.36 -4.45
C PRO A 669 36.55 0.36 -3.19
N ASP A 670 35.95 0.17 -2.01
CA ASP A 670 36.62 0.14 -0.71
C ASP A 670 37.22 -1.24 -0.33
N GLY A 671 37.04 -2.26 -1.19
CA GLY A 671 37.55 -3.60 -0.94
C GLY A 671 36.80 -4.37 0.15
N SER A 672 35.61 -3.91 0.57
CA SER A 672 34.72 -4.71 1.40
C SER A 672 34.29 -5.98 0.65
N ASN A 673 34.48 -7.12 1.32
CA ASN A 673 34.72 -8.40 0.68
C ASN A 673 33.41 -9.08 0.20
N ARG A 674 33.58 -9.94 -0.81
CA ARG A 674 32.61 -10.92 -1.35
C ARG A 674 31.86 -11.77 -0.31
N ASP A 675 32.30 -11.79 0.95
CA ASP A 675 31.75 -12.65 2.00
C ASP A 675 30.36 -12.23 2.51
N ASN A 676 29.89 -11.03 2.13
CA ASN A 676 28.55 -10.53 2.46
C ASN A 676 27.67 -10.23 1.23
N ALA A 677 28.02 -10.79 0.06
CA ALA A 677 27.28 -10.58 -1.19
C ALA A 677 25.80 -10.97 -1.09
N LEU A 678 25.48 -11.93 -0.20
CA LEU A 678 24.12 -12.42 0.02
C LEU A 678 23.28 -11.55 0.96
N GLY A 679 23.87 -10.67 1.79
CA GLY A 679 23.12 -9.80 2.70
C GLY A 679 22.15 -10.51 3.67
N LEU A 680 22.42 -11.78 4.02
CA LEU A 680 21.56 -12.60 4.88
C LEU A 680 21.95 -12.53 6.36
N GLU A 681 20.97 -12.53 7.25
CA GLU A 681 21.17 -12.67 8.68
C GLU A 681 21.65 -14.08 9.06
N ASP A 682 22.40 -14.17 10.16
CA ASP A 682 22.96 -15.44 10.63
C ASP A 682 21.89 -16.48 10.95
N SER A 683 20.69 -16.05 11.35
CA SER A 683 19.53 -16.92 11.61
C SER A 683 19.03 -17.66 10.37
N LEU A 684 19.32 -17.16 9.15
CA LEU A 684 18.84 -17.74 7.90
C LEU A 684 19.88 -18.57 7.16
N LEU A 685 21.17 -18.46 7.52
CA LEU A 685 22.25 -19.12 6.79
C LEU A 685 22.17 -20.65 6.77
N PRO A 686 21.84 -21.35 7.87
CA PRO A 686 21.73 -22.81 7.82
C PRO A 686 20.66 -23.27 6.82
N ASP A 687 19.54 -22.55 6.74
CA ASP A 687 18.45 -22.86 5.82
C ASP A 687 18.81 -22.46 4.38
N TRP A 688 19.53 -21.35 4.19
CA TRP A 688 20.09 -20.97 2.89
C TRP A 688 21.04 -22.05 2.34
N GLU A 689 21.97 -22.54 3.16
CA GLU A 689 22.92 -23.59 2.75
C GLU A 689 22.20 -24.90 2.42
N ALA A 690 21.11 -25.20 3.11
CA ALA A 690 20.30 -26.40 2.91
C ALA A 690 19.38 -26.32 1.67
N LEU A 691 18.96 -25.12 1.25
CA LEU A 691 18.06 -24.91 0.12
C LEU A 691 18.71 -25.36 -1.19
N CYS A 692 17.98 -26.05 -2.07
CA CYS A 692 18.51 -26.39 -3.39
C CYS A 692 18.59 -25.16 -4.31
N THR A 693 19.49 -25.20 -5.28
CA THR A 693 19.68 -24.13 -6.28
C THR A 693 19.04 -24.55 -7.59
N GLU A 694 18.18 -23.69 -8.16
CA GLU A 694 17.64 -23.83 -9.51
C GLU A 694 17.77 -22.51 -10.28
N GLN A 695 18.23 -22.56 -11.54
CA GLN A 695 18.29 -21.35 -12.37
C GLN A 695 16.90 -20.93 -12.84
N PRO A 696 16.59 -19.62 -12.93
CA PRO A 696 15.29 -19.17 -13.42
C PRO A 696 15.00 -19.70 -14.82
N ALA A 697 13.82 -20.32 -15.01
CA ALA A 697 13.40 -20.91 -16.29
C ALA A 697 12.95 -19.87 -17.33
N TYR A 698 12.84 -18.60 -16.94
CA TYR A 698 12.41 -17.48 -17.76
C TYR A 698 13.45 -16.36 -17.68
N THR A 699 13.44 -15.42 -18.63
CA THR A 699 14.24 -14.19 -18.55
C THR A 699 13.33 -12.98 -18.40
N SER A 700 12.36 -12.83 -19.30
CA SER A 700 11.43 -11.71 -19.34
C SER A 700 10.15 -12.01 -18.57
N ALA A 701 9.52 -10.97 -18.01
CA ALA A 701 8.27 -11.07 -17.27
C ALA A 701 7.37 -9.84 -17.51
N VAL A 702 6.05 -10.05 -17.44
CA VAL A 702 5.04 -9.01 -17.64
C VAL A 702 3.93 -9.18 -16.62
N PHE A 703 3.73 -8.15 -15.80
CA PHE A 703 2.72 -8.03 -14.76
C PHE A 703 1.68 -7.01 -15.27
N ALA A 704 0.59 -7.53 -15.83
CA ALA A 704 -0.36 -6.72 -16.60
C ALA A 704 -1.29 -5.86 -15.73
N ASP A 705 -1.63 -6.34 -14.53
CA ASP A 705 -2.55 -5.69 -13.63
C ASP A 705 -1.86 -4.53 -12.92
N GLY A 706 -0.63 -4.71 -12.44
CA GLY A 706 0.17 -3.61 -11.89
C GLY A 706 0.85 -2.74 -12.93
N GLY A 707 0.96 -3.20 -14.18
CA GLY A 707 1.56 -2.41 -15.24
C GLY A 707 3.09 -2.41 -15.22
N TRP A 708 3.72 -3.55 -14.97
CA TRP A 708 5.18 -3.71 -14.99
C TRP A 708 5.65 -4.63 -16.09
N VAL A 709 6.70 -4.22 -16.79
CA VAL A 709 7.33 -5.01 -17.85
C VAL A 709 8.83 -5.07 -17.59
N ALA A 710 9.39 -6.28 -17.63
CA ALA A 710 10.82 -6.52 -17.57
C ALA A 710 11.22 -7.43 -18.74
N LEU A 711 11.90 -6.87 -19.73
CA LEU A 711 12.44 -7.61 -20.87
C LEU A 711 13.95 -7.78 -20.70
N ARG A 712 14.45 -9.01 -20.85
CA ARG A 712 15.89 -9.30 -20.84
C ARG A 712 16.27 -10.48 -21.71
N ASP A 713 17.44 -10.38 -22.33
CA ASP A 713 18.00 -11.43 -23.19
C ASP A 713 18.63 -12.59 -22.40
N SER A 714 19.25 -12.29 -21.27
CA SER A 714 19.87 -13.25 -20.35
C SER A 714 19.87 -12.72 -18.91
N TRP A 715 20.40 -13.52 -17.98
CA TRP A 715 20.66 -13.11 -16.59
C TRP A 715 22.13 -12.74 -16.35
N ASP A 716 22.94 -12.66 -17.42
CA ASP A 716 24.36 -12.34 -17.34
C ASP A 716 24.58 -10.86 -16.97
N PRO A 717 25.74 -10.49 -16.37
CA PRO A 717 26.01 -9.12 -15.95
C PRO A 717 25.98 -8.09 -17.09
N ASP A 718 26.21 -8.53 -18.33
CA ASP A 718 26.24 -7.70 -19.53
C ASP A 718 24.95 -7.77 -20.36
N ALA A 719 23.91 -8.42 -19.82
CA ALA A 719 22.60 -8.57 -20.45
C ALA A 719 22.00 -7.24 -20.89
N THR A 720 21.20 -7.29 -21.96
CA THR A 720 20.30 -6.20 -22.32
C THR A 720 19.04 -6.35 -21.49
N TYR A 721 18.75 -5.37 -20.64
CA TYR A 721 17.59 -5.32 -19.77
C TYR A 721 16.81 -4.03 -19.99
N CYS A 722 15.50 -4.13 -20.16
CA CYS A 722 14.58 -3.00 -20.31
C CYS A 722 13.42 -3.18 -19.35
N ALA A 723 13.20 -2.18 -18.50
CA ALA A 723 11.99 -2.09 -17.68
C ALA A 723 11.06 -1.02 -18.24
N MET A 724 9.75 -1.28 -18.25
CA MET A 724 8.73 -0.30 -18.61
C MET A 724 7.64 -0.19 -17.55
N SER A 725 7.28 1.05 -17.23
CA SER A 725 6.16 1.47 -16.39
C SER A 725 4.94 1.69 -17.28
N ALA A 726 3.94 0.81 -17.16
CA ALA A 726 2.67 0.90 -17.86
C ALA A 726 1.52 0.94 -16.84
N ILE A 727 1.60 1.92 -15.95
CA ILE A 727 0.81 2.05 -14.73
C ILE A 727 -0.71 1.85 -14.96
N ASN A 728 -1.31 0.80 -14.40
CA ASN A 728 -2.68 0.35 -14.73
C ASN A 728 -3.64 0.43 -13.51
N SER A 729 -4.00 1.64 -13.09
CA SER A 729 -5.02 1.92 -12.06
C SER A 729 -5.20 3.44 -11.91
N PRO A 730 -6.34 4.00 -11.49
CA PRO A 730 -6.40 5.38 -11.00
C PRO A 730 -6.16 5.48 -9.47
N ASP A 731 -6.36 4.38 -8.73
CA ASP A 731 -6.41 4.38 -7.25
C ASP A 731 -5.07 3.97 -6.61
N GLY A 732 -4.72 4.59 -5.46
CA GLY A 732 -3.70 4.08 -4.52
C GLY A 732 -2.22 4.44 -4.79
N LYS A 733 -1.93 5.48 -5.58
CA LYS A 733 -0.58 5.76 -6.10
C LYS A 733 0.15 6.90 -5.39
N ASN A 734 0.50 6.72 -4.13
CA ASN A 734 1.19 7.76 -3.34
C ASN A 734 2.65 8.04 -3.80
N HIS A 735 3.19 7.23 -4.71
CA HIS A 735 4.60 7.31 -5.12
C HIS A 735 4.84 7.07 -6.62
N GLY A 736 3.76 6.92 -7.41
CA GLY A 736 3.82 6.83 -8.86
C GLY A 736 3.91 8.21 -9.51
N HIS A 737 4.58 8.31 -10.66
CA HIS A 737 4.74 9.57 -11.40
C HIS A 737 3.81 9.65 -12.61
N TRP A 738 3.73 10.80 -13.27
CA TRP A 738 3.11 10.89 -14.60
C TRP A 738 4.12 10.45 -15.65
N ASP A 739 4.40 9.15 -15.67
CA ASP A 739 5.46 8.48 -16.44
C ASP A 739 4.87 7.50 -17.47
N LEU A 740 3.76 7.88 -18.12
CA LEU A 740 2.96 6.97 -18.95
C LEU A 740 3.81 6.28 -20.04
N LEU A 741 3.96 4.95 -19.92
CA LEU A 741 4.77 4.10 -20.80
C LEU A 741 6.28 4.40 -20.76
N HIS A 742 6.77 5.03 -19.68
CA HIS A 742 8.19 5.25 -19.40
C HIS A 742 8.96 3.93 -19.45
N PHE A 743 10.17 3.95 -19.99
CA PHE A 743 11.06 2.80 -19.96
C PHE A 743 12.51 3.18 -19.64
N THR A 744 13.26 2.22 -19.11
CA THR A 744 14.69 2.29 -18.82
C THR A 744 15.45 1.27 -19.65
N LEU A 745 16.76 1.47 -19.82
CA LEU A 745 17.62 0.53 -20.54
C LEU A 745 18.97 0.39 -19.81
N PHE A 746 19.23 -0.85 -19.40
CA PHE A 746 20.52 -1.33 -18.92
C PHE A 746 21.12 -2.24 -19.98
N ALA A 747 22.39 -2.05 -20.31
CA ALA A 747 23.10 -2.96 -21.20
C ALA A 747 24.59 -2.91 -20.93
N ARG A 748 25.27 -4.04 -21.15
CA ARG A 748 26.74 -4.14 -21.03
C ARG A 748 27.27 -3.69 -19.67
N GLY A 749 26.55 -4.07 -18.61
CA GLY A 749 26.92 -3.78 -17.24
C GLY A 749 26.70 -2.33 -16.81
N GLN A 750 26.00 -1.52 -17.60
CA GLN A 750 25.76 -0.11 -17.32
C GLN A 750 24.29 0.27 -17.53
N SER A 751 23.76 1.10 -16.64
CA SER A 751 22.53 1.87 -16.88
C SER A 751 22.83 2.98 -17.89
N LEU A 752 22.03 3.05 -18.95
CA LEU A 752 22.23 3.97 -20.08
C LEU A 752 21.05 4.94 -20.24
N LEU A 753 19.82 4.43 -20.16
CA LEU A 753 18.59 5.22 -20.08
C LEU A 753 17.97 4.97 -18.71
N ALA A 754 17.78 6.03 -17.93
CA ALA A 754 17.27 5.96 -16.57
C ALA A 754 16.10 6.94 -16.40
N ASP A 755 15.43 6.83 -15.25
CA ASP A 755 14.52 7.86 -14.80
C ASP A 755 15.31 8.93 -14.01
N PRO A 756 15.20 10.22 -14.34
CA PRO A 756 15.82 11.30 -13.58
C PRO A 756 15.05 11.65 -12.28
N ALA A 757 13.77 11.27 -12.16
CA ALA A 757 12.88 11.64 -11.06
C ALA A 757 13.11 10.85 -9.75
N SER A 758 13.92 9.81 -9.83
CA SER A 758 14.34 8.86 -8.81
C SER A 758 14.85 9.45 -7.48
N TRP A 759 15.27 10.71 -7.46
CA TRP A 759 16.07 11.27 -6.36
C TRP A 759 15.31 12.21 -5.43
N ILE A 760 13.98 12.22 -5.51
CA ILE A 760 13.09 13.20 -4.86
C ILE A 760 13.04 13.20 -3.32
N TYR A 761 13.69 12.25 -2.65
CA TYR A 761 13.78 12.21 -1.19
C TYR A 761 15.15 12.62 -0.64
N ASN A 762 16.15 12.85 -1.50
CA ASN A 762 17.49 13.21 -1.04
C ASN A 762 17.66 14.70 -0.65
N GLY A 763 16.59 15.49 -0.46
CA GLY A 763 16.67 16.79 0.23
C GLY A 763 15.50 17.76 -0.02
N TYR A 764 15.71 19.04 0.30
CA TYR A 764 14.69 20.09 0.15
C TYR A 764 14.52 20.53 -1.32
N TYR A 765 13.43 20.11 -1.95
CA TYR A 765 13.07 20.54 -3.30
C TYR A 765 12.31 21.86 -3.30
N THR A 766 12.59 22.70 -4.29
CA THR A 766 11.64 23.76 -4.63
C THR A 766 10.36 23.12 -5.19
N ALA A 767 9.24 23.78 -4.96
CA ALA A 767 7.94 23.43 -5.54
C ALA A 767 8.03 23.08 -7.05
N GLU A 768 8.77 23.89 -7.79
CA GLU A 768 8.94 23.75 -9.24
C GLU A 768 9.75 22.51 -9.63
N ARG A 769 10.84 22.20 -8.93
CA ARG A 769 11.66 21.00 -9.19
C ARG A 769 10.88 19.74 -8.90
N ARG A 770 10.23 19.69 -7.73
CA ARG A 770 9.34 18.58 -7.38
C ARG A 770 8.29 18.37 -8.47
N GLY A 771 7.64 19.44 -8.90
CA GLY A 771 6.67 19.40 -9.99
C GLY A 771 7.22 18.93 -11.33
N TYR A 772 8.50 19.17 -11.64
CA TYR A 772 9.16 18.64 -12.84
C TYR A 772 9.35 17.12 -12.75
N LEU A 773 9.89 16.63 -11.63
CA LEU A 773 10.19 15.21 -11.45
C LEU A 773 8.94 14.32 -11.56
N TYR A 774 7.76 14.80 -11.13
CA TYR A 774 6.51 14.06 -11.30
C TYR A 774 5.89 14.18 -12.71
N SER A 775 6.38 15.07 -13.58
CA SER A 775 5.73 15.36 -14.86
C SER A 775 6.29 14.53 -16.01
N MET A 776 5.48 14.33 -17.05
CA MET A 776 5.89 13.67 -18.31
C MET A 776 7.23 14.19 -18.88
N ALA A 777 7.62 15.43 -18.57
CA ALA A 777 8.87 16.02 -19.04
C ALA A 777 10.14 15.42 -18.43
N ALA A 778 10.03 14.73 -17.31
CA ALA A 778 11.14 14.05 -16.66
C ALA A 778 11.26 12.59 -17.09
N HIS A 779 10.42 12.08 -17.99
CA HIS A 779 10.38 10.64 -18.27
C HIS A 779 10.66 10.29 -19.73
N ASN A 780 11.00 9.02 -19.98
CA ASN A 780 11.24 8.48 -21.32
C ASN A 780 9.92 8.19 -22.04
N VAL A 781 9.15 9.23 -22.35
CA VAL A 781 7.75 9.15 -22.83
C VAL A 781 7.58 9.80 -24.20
N LEU A 782 6.36 9.72 -24.74
CA LEU A 782 5.92 10.49 -25.90
C LEU A 782 4.90 11.55 -25.44
N THR A 783 5.11 12.81 -25.82
CA THR A 783 4.12 13.88 -25.66
C THR A 783 3.54 14.28 -27.01
N ILE A 784 2.25 14.62 -27.03
CA ILE A 784 1.52 15.10 -28.22
C ILE A 784 1.30 16.61 -28.07
N ASP A 785 1.60 17.37 -29.12
CA ASP A 785 1.46 18.83 -29.19
C ASP A 785 2.14 19.60 -28.04
N ASP A 786 3.26 19.04 -27.57
CA ASP A 786 4.06 19.56 -26.45
C ASP A 786 3.30 19.64 -25.13
N ASP A 787 2.16 18.95 -25.03
CA ASP A 787 1.33 18.90 -23.84
C ASP A 787 1.85 17.82 -22.88
N GLN A 788 2.07 18.22 -21.63
CA GLN A 788 2.51 17.35 -20.54
C GLN A 788 1.33 16.84 -19.70
N LEU A 789 0.09 17.11 -20.13
CA LEU A 789 -1.19 16.85 -19.48
C LEU A 789 -1.44 17.70 -18.23
N LEU A 790 -0.45 17.75 -17.33
CA LEU A 790 -0.45 18.63 -16.15
C LEU A 790 0.80 19.50 -16.11
N SER A 791 0.62 20.73 -15.61
CA SER A 791 1.74 21.61 -15.36
C SER A 791 2.51 21.19 -14.10
N LYS A 792 3.81 21.49 -14.06
CA LYS A 792 4.68 21.29 -12.88
C LYS A 792 4.09 21.88 -11.60
N ARG A 793 3.41 23.03 -11.71
CA ARG A 793 2.76 23.68 -10.56
C ARG A 793 1.60 22.85 -10.00
N GLN A 794 0.84 22.17 -10.85
CA GLN A 794 -0.25 21.29 -10.42
C GLN A 794 0.31 20.03 -9.75
N LEU A 795 1.47 19.53 -10.19
CA LEU A 795 2.14 18.35 -9.65
C LEU A 795 2.98 18.64 -8.39
N CYS A 796 3.34 19.90 -8.13
CA CYS A 796 4.13 20.28 -6.95
C CYS A 796 3.57 19.82 -5.60
N PRO A 797 2.31 20.12 -5.22
CA PRO A 797 1.80 19.79 -3.88
C PRO A 797 1.39 18.32 -3.74
N ILE A 798 1.52 17.56 -4.81
CA ILE A 798 0.99 16.22 -4.95
C ILE A 798 2.03 15.22 -4.42
N TRP A 799 1.65 14.47 -3.39
CA TRP A 799 2.19 13.13 -3.15
C TRP A 799 1.26 12.08 -3.80
N THR A 800 0.05 12.47 -4.23
CA THR A 800 -1.02 11.58 -4.67
C THR A 800 -1.79 12.14 -5.87
N GLY A 801 -1.75 11.48 -7.02
CA GLY A 801 -2.48 11.94 -8.21
C GLY A 801 -3.14 10.79 -8.94
N ASP A 802 -4.31 11.06 -9.52
CA ASP A 802 -5.00 10.17 -10.45
C ASP A 802 -4.19 10.11 -11.76
N VAL A 803 -3.06 9.39 -11.73
CA VAL A 803 -2.24 9.16 -12.91
C VAL A 803 -3.07 8.38 -13.91
N PRO A 804 -3.19 8.83 -15.18
CA PRO A 804 -3.95 8.12 -16.20
C PRO A 804 -3.55 6.65 -16.29
N SER A 805 -4.54 5.77 -16.43
CA SER A 805 -4.26 4.34 -16.57
C SER A 805 -3.72 4.01 -17.96
N CYS A 806 -2.69 3.18 -17.99
CA CYS A 806 -2.21 2.46 -19.15
C CYS A 806 -2.78 1.05 -19.15
N THR A 807 -2.83 0.42 -20.32
CA THR A 807 -3.26 -0.98 -20.46
C THR A 807 -2.23 -1.73 -21.26
N ILE A 808 -1.72 -2.84 -20.73
CA ILE A 808 -0.93 -3.81 -21.50
C ILE A 808 -1.90 -4.62 -22.37
N ARG A 809 -1.80 -4.47 -23.68
CA ARG A 809 -2.74 -5.00 -24.69
C ARG A 809 -2.35 -6.37 -25.20
N ALA A 810 -1.06 -6.61 -25.37
CA ALA A 810 -0.54 -7.86 -25.94
C ALA A 810 0.88 -8.11 -25.43
N LYS A 811 1.25 -9.39 -25.32
CA LYS A 811 2.62 -9.83 -25.04
C LYS A 811 2.91 -11.16 -25.72
N ALA A 812 4.16 -11.35 -26.13
CA ALA A 812 4.70 -12.63 -26.57
C ALA A 812 6.15 -12.75 -26.11
N LEU A 813 6.45 -13.74 -25.28
CA LEU A 813 7.81 -14.00 -24.77
C LEU A 813 8.32 -15.28 -25.43
N HIS A 814 9.48 -15.21 -26.09
CA HIS A 814 10.02 -16.30 -26.90
C HIS A 814 11.54 -16.41 -26.78
N GLU A 815 12.09 -17.57 -27.13
CA GLU A 815 13.54 -17.85 -27.09
C GLU A 815 14.41 -16.92 -27.95
N ARG A 816 13.82 -16.09 -28.82
CA ARG A 816 14.56 -15.19 -29.73
C ARG A 816 14.10 -13.74 -29.69
N VAL A 817 12.81 -13.50 -29.48
CA VAL A 817 12.21 -12.17 -29.53
C VAL A 817 11.15 -12.07 -28.45
N ASP A 818 11.24 -11.03 -27.63
CA ASP A 818 10.18 -10.67 -26.71
C ASP A 818 9.43 -9.43 -27.23
N PHE A 819 8.12 -9.44 -27.09
CA PHE A 819 7.22 -8.40 -27.55
C PHE A 819 6.23 -8.02 -26.45
N VAL A 820 6.02 -6.71 -26.26
CA VAL A 820 4.96 -6.16 -25.42
C VAL A 820 4.35 -4.93 -26.08
N SER A 821 3.03 -4.80 -26.03
CA SER A 821 2.26 -3.64 -26.47
C SER A 821 1.45 -3.07 -25.32
N ALA A 822 1.56 -1.77 -25.07
CA ALA A 822 0.81 -1.07 -24.04
C ALA A 822 0.30 0.30 -24.53
N SER A 823 -0.83 0.77 -24.02
CA SER A 823 -1.49 1.99 -24.52
C SER A 823 -2.12 2.84 -23.42
N HIS A 824 -2.30 4.14 -23.65
CA HIS A 824 -3.12 5.02 -22.84
C HIS A 824 -3.90 6.04 -23.70
N ASP A 825 -5.00 6.55 -23.14
CA ASP A 825 -5.93 7.48 -23.79
C ASP A 825 -5.87 8.88 -23.14
N ALA A 826 -4.77 9.20 -22.44
CA ALA A 826 -4.63 10.44 -21.68
C ALA A 826 -4.73 11.72 -22.53
N TYR A 827 -4.46 11.64 -23.84
CA TYR A 827 -4.59 12.73 -24.80
C TYR A 827 -5.89 12.61 -25.63
N ALA A 828 -6.94 12.00 -25.09
CA ALA A 828 -8.19 11.77 -25.84
C ALA A 828 -8.63 13.00 -26.66
N PRO A 829 -8.96 12.84 -27.96
CA PRO A 829 -9.26 11.58 -28.64
C PRO A 829 -8.03 10.80 -29.13
N GLN A 830 -6.80 11.31 -28.94
CA GLN A 830 -5.60 10.57 -29.32
C GLN A 830 -5.31 9.42 -28.33
N ARG A 831 -5.07 8.22 -28.88
CA ARG A 831 -4.57 7.06 -28.14
C ARG A 831 -3.12 6.82 -28.52
N HIS A 832 -2.25 6.82 -27.52
CA HIS A 832 -0.84 6.47 -27.68
C HIS A 832 -0.64 4.99 -27.33
N THR A 833 0.01 4.25 -28.21
CA THR A 833 0.43 2.86 -28.03
C THR A 833 1.93 2.75 -28.17
N ARG A 834 2.61 2.20 -27.16
CA ARG A 834 4.03 1.86 -27.20
C ARG A 834 4.21 0.36 -27.31
N GLU A 835 5.08 -0.03 -28.22
CA GLU A 835 5.50 -1.41 -28.43
C GLU A 835 7.01 -1.55 -28.24
N LEU A 836 7.38 -2.51 -27.39
CA LEU A 836 8.76 -2.90 -27.14
C LEU A 836 9.01 -4.25 -27.79
N LEU A 837 10.01 -4.32 -28.66
CA LEU A 837 10.47 -5.56 -29.29
C LEU A 837 11.95 -5.78 -28.97
N LEU A 838 12.23 -6.69 -28.04
CA LEU A 838 13.60 -7.09 -27.71
C LEU A 838 13.99 -8.27 -28.59
N VAL A 839 14.87 -8.03 -29.56
CA VAL A 839 15.54 -9.10 -30.32
C VAL A 839 16.77 -9.50 -29.51
N ARG A 840 16.72 -10.69 -28.92
CA ARG A 840 17.73 -11.19 -27.98
C ARG A 840 19.13 -11.13 -28.60
N ASP A 841 20.10 -10.73 -27.79
CA ASP A 841 21.49 -10.51 -28.18
C ASP A 841 21.68 -9.54 -29.36
N ARG A 842 20.72 -8.65 -29.65
CA ARG A 842 20.85 -7.72 -30.79
C ARG A 842 20.41 -6.30 -30.44
N TYR A 843 19.12 -6.04 -30.31
CA TYR A 843 18.59 -4.69 -30.13
C TYR A 843 17.23 -4.67 -29.47
N LEU A 844 16.87 -3.50 -28.94
CA LEU A 844 15.52 -3.14 -28.58
C LEU A 844 14.95 -2.18 -29.63
N LEU A 845 13.79 -2.49 -30.19
CA LEU A 845 13.03 -1.58 -31.04
C LEU A 845 11.86 -1.01 -30.24
N VAL A 846 11.77 0.31 -30.18
CA VAL A 846 10.69 1.06 -29.52
C VAL A 846 9.82 1.72 -30.57
N LEU A 847 8.59 1.23 -30.73
CA LEU A 847 7.61 1.78 -31.65
C LEU A 847 6.54 2.53 -30.86
N ASP A 848 6.35 3.81 -31.16
CA ASP A 848 5.17 4.56 -30.70
C ASP A 848 4.22 4.73 -31.88
N TYR A 849 2.97 4.37 -31.67
CA TYR A 849 1.89 4.53 -32.63
C TYR A 849 0.76 5.33 -31.98
N VAL A 850 0.32 6.38 -32.66
CA VAL A 850 -0.77 7.22 -32.19
C VAL A 850 -1.93 7.10 -33.17
N THR A 851 -3.10 6.72 -32.67
CA THR A 851 -4.36 6.80 -33.43
C THR A 851 -5.11 8.06 -33.05
N SER A 852 -5.74 8.72 -34.01
CA SER A 852 -6.56 9.91 -33.79
C SER A 852 -7.82 9.88 -34.65
N GLU A 853 -8.90 10.46 -34.14
CA GLU A 853 -10.13 10.73 -34.90
C GLU A 853 -9.99 12.00 -35.77
N ASP A 854 -9.01 12.86 -35.49
CA ASP A 854 -8.76 14.14 -36.17
C ASP A 854 -7.92 13.97 -37.44
N VAL A 855 -8.39 13.18 -38.41
CA VAL A 855 -7.61 12.73 -39.59
C VAL A 855 -6.95 13.84 -40.44
N ASP A 856 -7.41 15.09 -40.33
CA ASP A 856 -6.92 16.23 -41.11
C ASP A 856 -5.92 17.13 -40.35
N TRP A 857 -5.63 16.86 -39.06
CA TRP A 857 -4.72 17.67 -38.26
C TRP A 857 -3.28 17.14 -38.28
N ILE A 858 -2.30 18.05 -38.31
CA ILE A 858 -0.88 17.72 -38.16
C ILE A 858 -0.50 17.98 -36.70
N HIS A 859 -0.14 16.92 -35.99
CA HIS A 859 0.31 17.02 -34.60
C HIS A 859 1.84 17.04 -34.52
N THR A 860 2.35 17.64 -33.45
CA THR A 860 3.75 17.48 -33.04
C THR A 860 3.86 16.27 -32.11
N TYR A 861 4.68 15.30 -32.49
CA TYR A 861 5.01 14.16 -31.65
C TYR A 861 6.45 14.33 -31.16
N ARG A 862 6.63 14.34 -29.84
CA ARG A 862 7.94 14.50 -29.20
C ARG A 862 8.22 13.32 -28.28
N ARG A 863 9.25 12.55 -28.61
CA ARG A 863 9.80 11.52 -27.71
C ARG A 863 10.92 12.14 -26.89
N LEU A 864 10.89 11.91 -25.58
CA LEU A 864 11.93 12.30 -24.63
C LEU A 864 12.80 11.09 -24.28
N LEU A 865 14.11 11.31 -24.19
CA LEU A 865 15.08 10.32 -23.70
C LEU A 865 16.02 10.98 -22.70
N HIS A 866 16.03 10.45 -21.49
CA HIS A 866 16.89 10.85 -20.39
C HIS A 866 17.99 9.79 -20.25
N PHE A 867 19.22 10.24 -20.43
CA PHE A 867 20.40 9.41 -20.24
C PHE A 867 20.84 9.50 -18.78
N ASP A 868 21.36 8.41 -18.24
CA ASP A 868 21.85 8.36 -16.86
C ASP A 868 23.09 9.27 -16.67
N PHE A 869 23.45 9.55 -15.41
CA PHE A 869 24.69 10.25 -15.09
C PHE A 869 25.93 9.52 -15.67
N ASP A 870 26.94 10.29 -16.03
CA ASP A 870 28.18 9.85 -16.68
C ASP A 870 28.01 9.16 -18.04
N VAL A 871 26.82 9.22 -18.65
CA VAL A 871 26.62 8.85 -20.05
C VAL A 871 26.98 10.06 -20.93
N ASP A 872 27.99 9.92 -21.79
CA ASP A 872 28.29 10.91 -22.82
C ASP A 872 27.44 10.67 -24.06
N VAL A 873 26.81 11.73 -24.61
CA VAL A 873 25.89 11.63 -25.73
C VAL A 873 26.33 12.56 -26.85
N THR A 874 26.49 11.99 -28.04
CA THR A 874 26.91 12.73 -29.25
C THR A 874 25.97 12.45 -30.41
N THR A 875 25.79 13.44 -31.29
CA THR A 875 25.09 13.27 -32.58
C THR A 875 26.06 12.89 -33.69
N GLN A 876 25.66 11.91 -34.50
CA GLN A 876 26.38 11.52 -35.72
C GLN A 876 25.38 11.44 -36.87
N SER A 877 25.33 12.45 -37.74
CA SER A 877 24.39 12.53 -38.86
C SER A 877 22.91 12.41 -38.43
N ASP A 878 22.34 11.21 -38.51
CA ASP A 878 20.94 10.86 -38.26
C ASP A 878 20.72 10.04 -36.97
N ARG A 879 21.77 9.80 -36.17
CA ARG A 879 21.72 8.96 -34.97
C ARG A 879 22.36 9.62 -33.75
N LEU A 880 22.05 9.07 -32.58
CA LEU A 880 22.71 9.35 -31.32
C LEU A 880 23.69 8.23 -30.99
N VAL A 881 24.83 8.58 -30.41
CA VAL A 881 25.74 7.61 -29.80
C VAL A 881 25.98 7.99 -28.35
N ALA A 882 25.53 7.12 -27.45
CA ALA A 882 25.68 7.24 -26.02
C ALA A 882 26.77 6.29 -25.50
N ARG A 883 27.59 6.73 -24.54
CA ARG A 883 28.71 5.94 -24.00
C ARG A 883 28.85 6.11 -22.50
N ARG A 884 29.08 5.00 -21.78
CA ARG A 884 29.43 5.00 -20.36
C ARG A 884 30.45 3.88 -20.10
N GLY A 885 31.68 4.25 -19.75
CA GLY A 885 32.77 3.28 -19.62
C GLY A 885 32.97 2.49 -20.93
N ALA A 886 32.85 1.16 -20.86
CA ALA A 886 32.96 0.26 -22.01
C ALA A 886 31.62 -0.02 -22.72
N ALA A 887 30.50 0.47 -22.17
CA ALA A 887 29.18 0.32 -22.76
C ALA A 887 28.93 1.44 -23.78
N SER A 888 28.40 1.10 -24.95
CA SER A 888 27.91 2.07 -25.92
C SER A 888 26.56 1.67 -26.51
N LEU A 889 25.79 2.67 -26.88
CA LEU A 889 24.44 2.54 -27.41
C LEU A 889 24.29 3.44 -28.64
N ILE A 890 23.86 2.84 -29.75
CA ILE A 890 23.45 3.58 -30.94
C ILE A 890 21.93 3.70 -30.92
N CYS A 891 21.43 4.93 -30.99
CA CYS A 891 20.00 5.22 -31.09
C CYS A 891 19.69 5.79 -32.48
N VAL A 892 18.86 5.10 -33.27
CA VAL A 892 18.47 5.55 -34.61
C VAL A 892 16.95 5.78 -34.65
N PRO A 893 16.49 7.05 -34.60
CA PRO A 893 15.08 7.39 -34.70
C PRO A 893 14.61 7.47 -36.16
N VAL A 894 13.39 6.98 -36.42
CA VAL A 894 12.75 6.99 -37.74
C VAL A 894 11.28 7.33 -37.59
N ALA A 895 10.80 8.25 -38.43
CA ALA A 895 9.40 8.64 -38.50
C ALA A 895 9.02 8.97 -39.95
N GLU A 896 7.73 8.86 -40.29
CA GLU A 896 7.24 9.37 -41.57
C GLU A 896 7.41 10.90 -41.62
N GLY A 897 7.92 11.44 -42.73
CA GLY A 897 8.28 12.86 -42.82
C GLY A 897 9.61 13.26 -42.17
N GLY A 898 10.29 12.33 -41.49
CA GLY A 898 11.58 12.56 -40.85
C GLY A 898 11.49 13.03 -39.39
N VAL A 899 12.65 13.19 -38.76
CA VAL A 899 12.78 13.59 -37.35
C VAL A 899 13.79 14.73 -37.21
N SER A 900 13.58 15.58 -36.22
CA SER A 900 14.58 16.51 -35.71
C SER A 900 15.02 16.12 -34.30
N LEU A 901 16.29 16.42 -33.99
CA LEU A 901 16.93 16.04 -32.74
C LEU A 901 17.47 17.29 -32.04
N THR A 902 17.12 17.43 -30.76
CA THR A 902 17.71 18.42 -29.86
C THR A 902 18.28 17.68 -28.65
N ILE A 903 19.52 17.99 -28.28
CA ILE A 903 20.17 17.43 -27.09
C ILE A 903 20.56 18.59 -26.19
N GLU A 904 20.17 18.52 -24.92
CA GLU A 904 20.47 19.51 -23.91
C GLU A 904 20.83 18.85 -22.57
N ARG A 905 21.40 19.63 -21.66
CA ARG A 905 21.66 19.16 -20.29
C ARG A 905 20.41 19.37 -19.45
N ASP A 906 20.07 18.41 -18.59
CA ASP A 906 18.91 18.53 -17.71
C ASP A 906 19.24 19.40 -16.48
N GLU A 907 18.95 20.68 -16.56
CA GLU A 907 19.23 21.66 -15.49
C GLU A 907 18.42 21.41 -14.20
N TYR A 908 17.34 20.62 -14.24
CA TYR A 908 16.55 20.32 -13.05
C TYR A 908 17.29 19.41 -12.08
N LEU A 909 18.26 18.63 -12.57
CA LEU A 909 19.05 17.66 -11.80
C LEU A 909 20.33 18.22 -11.17
N GLU A 910 20.47 19.55 -11.10
CA GLU A 910 21.66 20.19 -10.55
C GLU A 910 21.90 19.89 -9.05
N ILE A 911 20.83 19.64 -8.28
CA ILE A 911 20.95 19.32 -6.85
C ILE A 911 21.42 17.87 -6.67
N GLU A 912 20.85 16.96 -7.44
CA GLU A 912 21.14 15.53 -7.51
C GLU A 912 22.59 15.32 -7.93
N ARG A 913 23.02 16.01 -9.00
CA ARG A 913 24.41 16.04 -9.47
C ARG A 913 25.37 16.33 -8.32
N ALA A 914 25.13 17.44 -7.60
CA ALA A 914 26.00 17.88 -6.52
C ALA A 914 26.04 16.88 -5.36
N LYS A 915 24.88 16.28 -5.00
CA LYS A 915 24.78 15.32 -3.89
C LYS A 915 25.41 13.97 -4.20
N LEU A 916 25.22 13.48 -5.41
CA LEU A 916 25.74 12.20 -5.86
C LEU A 916 27.23 12.31 -6.28
N GLY A 917 27.81 13.51 -6.23
CA GLY A 917 29.22 13.73 -6.53
C GLY A 917 29.55 13.72 -8.02
N TYR A 918 28.55 13.84 -8.90
CA TYR A 918 28.76 13.91 -10.34
C TYR A 918 29.27 15.29 -10.77
N THR A 919 30.15 15.32 -11.76
CA THR A 919 30.72 16.58 -12.26
C THR A 919 29.87 17.23 -13.33
N GLU A 920 29.08 16.46 -14.08
CA GLU A 920 28.25 16.95 -15.17
C GLU A 920 26.77 16.60 -14.98
N LEU A 921 25.89 17.41 -15.56
CA LEU A 921 24.46 17.13 -15.65
C LEU A 921 24.22 16.03 -16.69
N PRO A 922 23.20 15.17 -16.52
CA PRO A 922 22.86 14.19 -17.54
C PRO A 922 22.26 14.87 -18.78
N TRP A 923 22.21 14.12 -19.88
CA TRP A 923 21.63 14.58 -21.14
C TRP A 923 20.15 14.22 -21.24
N VAL A 924 19.36 15.17 -21.74
CA VAL A 924 18.00 14.91 -22.23
C VAL A 924 17.96 15.18 -23.73
N THR A 925 17.42 14.21 -24.48
CA THR A 925 17.24 14.31 -25.93
C THR A 925 15.77 14.38 -26.28
N GLN A 926 15.42 15.36 -27.10
CA GLN A 926 14.09 15.53 -27.67
C GLN A 926 14.11 15.12 -29.14
N ILE A 927 13.28 14.13 -29.49
CA ILE A 927 13.12 13.63 -30.86
C ILE A 927 11.74 14.06 -31.33
N LYS A 928 11.70 15.04 -32.25
CA LYS A 928 10.45 15.64 -32.74
C LYS A 928 10.13 15.18 -34.16
N SER A 929 8.86 14.92 -34.42
CA SER A 929 8.29 14.69 -35.75
C SER A 929 6.95 15.41 -35.89
N GLU A 930 6.65 15.92 -37.08
CA GLU A 930 5.35 16.53 -37.43
C GLU A 930 4.67 15.62 -38.45
N GLN A 931 3.59 14.97 -38.03
CA GLN A 931 2.90 13.95 -38.83
C GLN A 931 1.39 14.19 -38.79
N ALA A 932 0.67 13.56 -39.72
CA ALA A 932 -0.78 13.46 -39.65
C ALA A 932 -1.20 12.75 -38.35
N SER A 933 -2.45 12.93 -37.97
CA SER A 933 -2.95 12.51 -36.65
C SER A 933 -2.93 11.01 -36.36
N THR A 934 -2.87 10.17 -37.39
CA THR A 934 -2.40 8.78 -37.25
C THR A 934 -0.93 8.73 -37.63
N ALA A 935 -0.06 8.42 -36.67
CA ALA A 935 1.39 8.53 -36.83
C ALA A 935 2.14 7.34 -36.21
N ALA A 936 3.31 7.04 -36.77
CA ALA A 936 4.22 6.04 -36.24
C ALA A 936 5.64 6.59 -36.10
N MET A 937 6.26 6.31 -34.96
CA MET A 937 7.65 6.67 -34.66
C MET A 937 8.40 5.44 -34.14
N ALA A 938 9.47 5.07 -34.83
CA ALA A 938 10.36 3.99 -34.43
C ALA A 938 11.67 4.51 -33.87
N MET A 939 12.26 3.77 -32.95
CA MET A 939 13.63 4.00 -32.50
C MET A 939 14.32 2.66 -32.28
N LEU A 940 15.40 2.47 -33.02
CA LEU A 940 16.30 1.35 -32.81
C LEU A 940 17.30 1.72 -31.71
N LEU A 941 17.33 0.92 -30.64
CA LEU A 941 18.31 0.99 -29.56
C LEU A 941 19.23 -0.23 -29.68
N TYR A 942 20.47 -0.02 -30.12
CA TYR A 942 21.44 -1.09 -30.36
C TYR A 942 22.63 -0.99 -29.38
N PRO A 943 22.67 -1.81 -28.32
CA PRO A 943 23.81 -1.88 -27.41
C PRO A 943 25.00 -2.56 -28.10
N GLN A 944 26.07 -1.82 -28.37
CA GLN A 944 27.24 -2.37 -29.03
C GLN A 944 28.11 -3.16 -28.04
N THR A 945 28.90 -4.09 -28.56
CA THR A 945 30.00 -4.69 -27.81
C THR A 945 31.29 -3.87 -27.96
N PRO A 946 32.23 -3.96 -27.01
CA PRO A 946 33.54 -3.29 -27.13
C PRO A 946 34.32 -3.67 -28.40
N SER A 947 34.09 -4.87 -28.95
CA SER A 947 34.66 -5.30 -30.25
C SER A 947 34.04 -4.63 -31.47
N GLU A 948 32.90 -3.96 -31.32
CA GLU A 948 32.14 -3.26 -32.35
C GLU A 948 32.29 -1.72 -32.22
N ASP A 949 33.21 -1.24 -31.37
CA ASP A 949 33.44 0.19 -31.13
C ASP A 949 33.83 0.93 -32.43
N PRO A 950 33.03 1.90 -32.89
CA PRO A 950 33.27 2.65 -34.13
C PRO A 950 34.50 3.58 -34.06
N SER A 951 35.21 3.66 -32.92
CA SER A 951 36.55 4.26 -32.89
C SER A 951 37.58 3.53 -33.76
N ILE A 952 37.26 2.31 -34.22
CA ILE A 952 38.13 1.44 -35.06
C ILE A 952 37.59 1.24 -36.49
N ALA A 953 36.33 1.58 -36.79
CA ALA A 953 35.75 1.43 -38.13
C ALA A 953 34.88 2.63 -38.53
N ASP A 954 35.21 3.23 -39.68
CA ASP A 954 34.40 4.27 -40.33
C ASP A 954 32.98 3.72 -40.61
N ASP A 955 32.01 4.20 -39.83
CA ASP A 955 30.56 3.98 -39.94
C ASP A 955 30.06 2.56 -39.54
N PRO A 956 29.50 2.39 -38.32
CA PRO A 956 28.95 1.11 -37.92
C PRO A 956 27.75 0.75 -38.80
N VAL A 957 27.69 -0.52 -39.25
CA VAL A 957 26.62 -1.12 -40.07
C VAL A 957 25.32 -1.28 -39.25
N VAL A 958 24.84 -0.19 -38.64
CA VAL A 958 23.60 -0.09 -37.87
C VAL A 958 22.71 0.91 -38.58
N SER A 959 21.57 0.46 -39.09
CA SER A 959 20.62 1.31 -39.79
C SER A 959 19.22 0.72 -39.70
N ILE A 960 18.21 1.60 -39.64
CA ILE A 960 16.80 1.24 -39.77
C ILE A 960 16.22 2.07 -40.92
N ARG A 961 15.52 1.42 -41.85
CA ARG A 961 14.84 2.08 -42.96
C ARG A 961 13.38 1.67 -43.03
N SER A 962 12.49 2.64 -43.22
CA SER A 962 11.08 2.35 -43.51
C SER A 962 10.95 1.72 -44.91
N LEU A 963 10.10 0.70 -45.02
CA LEU A 963 9.80 0.00 -46.27
C LEU A 963 8.40 0.40 -46.74
N ALA A 964 8.27 0.66 -48.05
CA ALA A 964 6.96 0.87 -48.65
C ALA A 964 6.18 -0.46 -48.69
N LEU A 965 4.96 -0.46 -48.17
CA LEU A 965 4.04 -1.58 -48.25
C LEU A 965 3.28 -1.53 -49.59
N SER A 966 3.34 -2.61 -50.37
CA SER A 966 2.59 -2.76 -51.62
C SER A 966 1.28 -3.52 -51.36
N SER A 967 0.19 -3.15 -52.05
CA SER A 967 -1.11 -3.83 -51.90
C SER A 967 -1.13 -5.29 -52.38
N ALA A 968 -0.04 -5.78 -53.00
CA ALA A 968 0.09 -7.15 -53.49
C ALA A 968 0.77 -8.09 -52.47
N ASP A 969 1.52 -7.53 -51.51
CA ASP A 969 2.40 -8.29 -50.61
C ASP A 969 1.80 -8.49 -49.19
N THR A 970 0.68 -7.86 -48.87
CA THR A 970 0.02 -7.96 -47.56
C THR A 970 -1.51 -7.88 -47.69
N PRO A 971 -2.29 -8.77 -47.04
CA PRO A 971 -3.75 -8.64 -46.94
C PRO A 971 -4.19 -7.54 -45.95
N LEU A 972 -3.31 -6.58 -45.63
CA LEU A 972 -3.44 -5.62 -44.54
C LEU A 972 -3.93 -4.26 -45.07
N HIS A 973 -4.73 -3.54 -44.28
CA HIS A 973 -5.07 -2.15 -44.57
C HIS A 973 -3.79 -1.29 -44.54
N ALA A 974 -3.42 -0.69 -45.67
CA ALA A 974 -2.14 0.02 -45.81
C ALA A 974 -1.98 1.27 -44.91
N SER A 975 -3.08 1.76 -44.30
CA SER A 975 -3.08 2.95 -43.44
C SER A 975 -2.70 2.68 -41.97
N THR A 976 -2.62 1.42 -41.55
CA THR A 976 -2.42 1.01 -40.14
C THR A 976 -1.23 0.05 -39.97
N ALA A 977 -0.39 -0.09 -40.99
CA ALA A 977 0.76 -0.98 -40.99
C ALA A 977 2.06 -0.26 -41.28
N VAL A 978 3.13 -0.65 -40.58
CA VAL A 978 4.50 -0.18 -40.79
C VAL A 978 5.42 -1.35 -41.10
N ALA A 979 6.48 -1.09 -41.87
CA ALA A 979 7.53 -2.06 -42.11
C ALA A 979 8.92 -1.41 -42.06
N TYR A 980 9.87 -2.12 -41.46
CA TYR A 980 11.24 -1.67 -41.29
C TYR A 980 12.22 -2.74 -41.74
N GLU A 981 13.30 -2.35 -42.41
CA GLU A 981 14.50 -3.19 -42.54
C GLU A 981 15.57 -2.65 -41.59
N ILE A 982 16.06 -3.51 -40.71
CA ILE A 982 17.04 -3.20 -39.68
C ILE A 982 18.30 -3.98 -39.99
N THR A 983 19.40 -3.29 -40.26
CA THR A 983 20.71 -3.91 -40.44
C THR A 983 21.57 -3.61 -39.23
N THR A 984 22.22 -4.64 -38.68
CA THR A 984 23.22 -4.56 -37.61
C THR A 984 24.46 -5.36 -38.03
N PRO A 985 25.60 -5.23 -37.33
CA PRO A 985 26.75 -6.14 -37.50
C PRO A 985 26.40 -7.62 -37.39
N ARG A 986 25.30 -7.96 -36.69
CA ARG A 986 24.81 -9.33 -36.46
C ARG A 986 23.79 -9.80 -37.51
N GLY A 987 23.52 -9.00 -38.54
CA GLY A 987 22.67 -9.37 -39.69
C GLY A 987 21.55 -8.37 -39.97
N THR A 988 20.73 -8.67 -40.98
CA THR A 988 19.60 -7.84 -41.40
C THR A 988 18.27 -8.52 -41.08
N ASP A 989 17.36 -7.80 -40.43
CA ASP A 989 15.99 -8.23 -40.17
C ASP A 989 15.00 -7.34 -40.94
N ARG A 990 13.83 -7.90 -41.26
CA ARG A 990 12.69 -7.13 -41.77
C ARG A 990 11.52 -7.33 -40.85
N ILE A 991 10.97 -6.26 -40.30
CA ILE A 991 9.85 -6.28 -39.37
C ILE A 991 8.66 -5.63 -40.06
N CYS A 992 7.48 -6.23 -39.96
CA CYS A 992 6.22 -5.64 -40.36
C CYS A 992 5.20 -5.74 -39.21
N ARG A 993 4.57 -4.62 -38.87
CA ARG A 993 3.58 -4.50 -37.78
C ARG A 993 2.29 -3.95 -38.35
N ASN A 994 1.16 -4.61 -38.07
CA ASN A 994 -0.17 -4.07 -38.30
C ASN A 994 -0.84 -3.73 -36.98
N PHE A 995 -1.12 -2.45 -36.74
CA PHE A 995 -1.71 -1.99 -35.48
C PHE A 995 -3.19 -2.35 -35.32
N ASP A 996 -3.89 -2.73 -36.39
CA ASP A 996 -5.27 -3.26 -36.31
C ASP A 996 -5.34 -4.73 -35.86
N ALA A 997 -4.21 -5.44 -35.87
CA ALA A 997 -4.11 -6.83 -35.46
C ALA A 997 -3.35 -6.90 -34.13
N PRO A 998 -4.03 -6.96 -32.96
CA PRO A 998 -3.37 -6.86 -31.67
C PRO A 998 -2.23 -7.89 -31.47
N ASP A 999 -2.32 -9.06 -32.10
CA ASP A 999 -1.37 -10.18 -31.93
C ASP A 999 -0.33 -10.37 -33.07
N GLY A 1000 -0.24 -9.46 -34.06
CA GLY A 1000 0.52 -9.71 -35.30
C GLY A 1000 1.76 -8.82 -35.53
N ILE A 1001 2.97 -9.36 -35.32
CA ILE A 1001 4.26 -8.79 -35.80
C ILE A 1001 4.98 -9.83 -36.64
N THR A 1002 5.27 -9.52 -37.91
CA THR A 1002 5.94 -10.40 -38.87
C THR A 1002 7.44 -10.07 -38.97
N LEU A 1003 8.34 -11.06 -38.91
CA LEU A 1003 9.79 -10.89 -39.08
C LEU A 1003 10.30 -11.76 -40.25
N GLY A 1004 10.58 -11.16 -41.42
CA GLY A 1004 10.95 -11.88 -42.66
C GLY A 1004 9.81 -12.08 -43.67
N THR A 1005 9.77 -13.22 -44.39
CA THR A 1005 8.75 -13.55 -45.41
C THR A 1005 7.55 -14.37 -44.90
N GLU A 1006 7.46 -14.64 -43.60
CA GLU A 1006 6.40 -15.45 -43.01
C GLU A 1006 5.55 -14.66 -42.01
N ILE A 1007 4.23 -14.62 -42.25
CA ILE A 1007 3.20 -13.96 -41.43
C ILE A 1007 3.14 -14.64 -40.05
N ILE A 1008 3.41 -13.88 -39.00
CA ILE A 1008 3.34 -14.32 -37.61
C ILE A 1008 1.93 -13.99 -37.09
N THR A 1009 1.02 -14.95 -37.22
CA THR A 1009 -0.20 -15.04 -36.39
C THR A 1009 -0.03 -16.30 -35.54
N ALA A 1010 0.16 -16.13 -34.23
CA ALA A 1010 0.72 -17.07 -33.23
C ALA A 1010 0.39 -18.59 -33.37
N PRO A 1011 1.24 -19.54 -32.92
CA PRO A 1011 2.51 -19.41 -32.20
C PRO A 1011 3.73 -19.48 -33.15
N ILE A 1012 4.82 -18.92 -32.64
CA ILE A 1012 6.08 -18.63 -33.34
C ILE A 1012 6.71 -19.92 -33.89
N TRP A 1013 6.79 -20.01 -35.23
CA TRP A 1013 7.78 -20.84 -35.90
C TRP A 1013 8.78 -19.92 -36.58
N VAL A 1014 10.04 -20.10 -36.22
CA VAL A 1014 11.18 -19.39 -36.76
C VAL A 1014 11.82 -20.33 -37.80
N ASP A 1015 11.75 -20.02 -39.09
CA ASP A 1015 12.69 -20.59 -40.06
C ASP A 1015 13.83 -19.60 -40.34
N LEU A 1016 14.98 -19.89 -39.73
CA LEU A 1016 16.26 -19.27 -40.03
C LEU A 1016 17.04 -20.16 -41.00
N SER A 1017 16.59 -20.28 -42.25
CA SER A 1017 17.45 -20.79 -43.30
C SER A 1017 17.25 -19.97 -44.57
N GLY A 1018 18.29 -19.21 -44.90
CA GLY A 1018 18.36 -18.53 -46.19
C GLY A 1018 18.50 -19.55 -47.31
N GLU A 1019 17.39 -20.10 -47.79
CA GLU A 1019 17.23 -20.79 -49.08
C GLU A 1019 15.72 -21.06 -49.30
N GLY A 1020 15.08 -20.49 -50.33
CA GLY A 1020 13.70 -20.90 -50.72
C GLY A 1020 13.67 -22.27 -51.41
N PRO A 1021 12.52 -22.85 -51.87
CA PRO A 1021 11.11 -22.44 -51.81
C PRO A 1021 10.12 -23.58 -51.40
N SER A 1022 8.82 -23.25 -51.28
CA SER A 1022 7.62 -24.03 -51.71
C SER A 1022 6.48 -24.07 -50.68
N ALA A 1023 5.29 -23.69 -51.15
CA ALA A 1023 4.07 -23.60 -50.38
C ALA A 1023 3.42 -24.98 -50.16
N SER A 1024 3.04 -25.30 -48.92
CA SER A 1024 1.94 -26.22 -48.64
C SER A 1024 1.20 -25.84 -47.35
N ARG A 1025 -0.10 -25.55 -47.51
CA ARG A 1025 -1.12 -25.24 -46.50
C ARG A 1025 -1.14 -26.23 -45.33
N TRP A 1026 -1.37 -25.73 -44.11
CA TRP A 1026 -2.09 -26.46 -43.06
C TRP A 1026 -3.06 -25.53 -42.32
N SER A 1027 -4.34 -25.91 -42.35
CA SER A 1027 -5.45 -25.33 -41.59
C SER A 1027 -5.82 -26.33 -40.49
N GLY A 1028 -5.82 -25.93 -39.23
CA GLY A 1028 -6.27 -26.77 -38.13
C GLY A 1028 -6.30 -26.00 -36.81
N SER A 1029 -7.50 -25.63 -36.39
CA SER A 1029 -7.83 -25.19 -35.03
C SER A 1029 -7.49 -26.28 -34.01
N ILE A 1030 -6.82 -25.93 -32.91
CA ILE A 1030 -6.65 -26.80 -31.74
C ILE A 1030 -7.29 -26.10 -30.54
N GLU A 1031 -8.33 -26.75 -30.03
CA GLU A 1031 -8.97 -26.49 -28.74
C GLU A 1031 -7.98 -26.81 -27.60
N ILE A 1032 -7.99 -25.98 -26.56
CA ILE A 1032 -7.24 -26.20 -25.32
C ILE A 1032 -8.15 -26.99 -24.38
N GLU A 1033 -7.81 -28.25 -24.09
CA GLU A 1033 -8.24 -28.94 -22.87
C GLU A 1033 -7.18 -28.77 -21.76
N PRO A 1034 -7.57 -28.59 -20.49
CA PRO A 1034 -6.65 -28.49 -19.37
C PRO A 1034 -6.39 -29.86 -18.71
N SER A 1035 -5.13 -30.21 -18.45
CA SER A 1035 -4.68 -31.15 -17.39
C SER A 1035 -3.14 -31.15 -17.32
N ALA A 1036 -2.45 -31.40 -16.21
CA ALA A 1036 -2.81 -31.88 -14.87
C ALA A 1036 -1.81 -31.33 -13.85
#